data_AF-A0AA43TZU5-F1
#
_entry.id   AF-A0AA43TZU5-F1
#
_cell.length_a   1.000
_cell.length_b   1.000
_cell.length_c   1.000
_cell.angle_alpha   90.00
_cell.angle_beta   90.00
_cell.angle_gamma   90.00
#
_symmetry.space_group_name_H-M   'P 1'
#
loop_
_entity.id
_entity.type
_entity.pdbx_description
1 polymer ?
#
loop_
_entity_poly.entity_id
_entity_poly.type
_entity_poly.pdbx_seq_one_letter_code
_entity_poly.pdbx_strand_id
1 'polypeptide(L)'
;MKKSRKLVIGLTFLTAAATAALATTVVGILKNQNLSLENKLELSKKKFGEKVNESKELLDKLLDPKYKDVRKNLQDALDETNKNITKDSKAEDYDKQIENLSKAIEEVKKDKQQIDINDGSLDKSKKEYEEAKKSAEDLASKLTDDKYKAVKDKLDKAIVDVTKNINENSSKEDYELATEKLNKAIDQAKKQEKDISLSEFDELALRANELDNSIADTKYYSYFKDQVKKLINDNFQPQNKKSFSSLTPKERKQKIDFLRSEVNQQEATLENYLLLISRYLDLKKEAEAFLQELSKNVIYRDIQNELQEQIFNSEDNIKKSNYVGYYGQDLILEEALKLSKQNKKAIDIELARAKSAYENEKRISKQLASILNEKSEYNEIKQKLNQEIESASYGINDTSTKNDYQTATLKLQNAIKEAKEAKNIKDKQILTLEEAKAKYESKVTEALKLSDDLNKYNYQQLKQDFDKKFKTIKETISDSSSREDYLSAIEKLDELMKESTEKWQKLDKALEKMKAFENKELKVKAYRDDIMGELRNTYFKNYLSEKIEEIKNGVNKEDPESIDQGIKSLDELLVETPNQVKFRETLWNKLLKAKEKYETLAKLYNNDSELAKILTYVQNEIERVVNENELVKHASLNNSDLQKRIFEIFQHYAIFNDMLKHHNENKIRIDELLVELSKKDIYKKIKQELELEIKKVNAENHDNLFHDLHHIYQMFLMQKQNLDYEVSNFESRLKEANNLVNELIEPKYHDIKEELKNKVSQIINEVSETSTDAKTWEFLNQKNYALWKAIQHARNARNEIDNLGLEVGVAKNRYEEIKHNAKNYIKEQLNQPKYSQIKNELQSKIEKIEAEVISSPATKELFDQKDAELNQLLYNAQNEKEAIDAQ
;
A
#
# COMPACT_ATOMS: atom_id res chain seq x y z
N MET A 1 -31.07 3.27 -61.41
CA MET A 1 -30.21 2.06 -61.31
C MET A 1 -30.53 1.33 -60.01
N LYS A 2 -30.75 0.01 -60.10
CA LYS A 2 -30.72 -1.02 -59.03
C LYS A 2 -31.83 -0.93 -57.95
N LYS A 3 -32.94 -1.65 -58.17
CA LYS A 3 -33.26 -3.00 -57.63
C LYS A 3 -33.79 -2.93 -56.17
N SER A 4 -35.10 -2.85 -55.94
CA SER A 4 -36.14 -3.90 -56.00
C SER A 4 -36.33 -4.69 -54.68
N ARG A 5 -37.59 -4.70 -54.21
CA ARG A 5 -38.24 -5.62 -53.25
C ARG A 5 -38.04 -5.40 -51.74
N LYS A 6 -38.67 -4.36 -51.21
CA LYS A 6 -39.18 -4.31 -49.81
C LYS A 6 -40.53 -3.58 -49.78
N LEU A 7 -41.56 -4.21 -50.36
CA LEU A 7 -42.97 -3.84 -50.11
C LEU A 7 -43.92 -5.03 -50.43
N VAL A 8 -43.55 -6.23 -49.97
CA VAL A 8 -44.42 -7.45 -50.03
C VAL A 8 -44.47 -8.16 -48.66
N ILE A 9 -43.92 -7.59 -47.58
CA ILE A 9 -43.86 -8.25 -46.26
C ILE A 9 -44.83 -7.59 -45.24
N GLY A 10 -45.66 -6.64 -45.68
CA GLY A 10 -46.70 -6.01 -44.87
C GLY A 10 -48.12 -6.57 -45.07
N LEU A 11 -48.33 -7.53 -45.98
CA LEU A 11 -49.67 -8.05 -46.30
C LEU A 11 -49.87 -9.55 -46.00
N THR A 12 -48.85 -10.26 -45.53
CA THR A 12 -48.90 -11.71 -45.22
C THR A 12 -49.07 -12.02 -43.73
N PHE A 13 -49.00 -11.02 -42.84
CA PHE A 13 -49.16 -11.22 -41.39
C PHE A 13 -50.58 -10.96 -40.86
N LEU A 14 -51.50 -10.44 -41.69
CA LEU A 14 -52.93 -10.33 -41.32
C LEU A 14 -53.80 -11.49 -41.83
N THR A 15 -53.32 -12.33 -42.74
CA THR A 15 -54.11 -13.43 -43.33
C THR A 15 -54.02 -14.74 -42.55
N ALA A 16 -52.96 -15.01 -41.78
CA ALA A 16 -52.87 -16.25 -41.01
C ALA A 16 -53.73 -16.23 -39.73
N ALA A 17 -53.78 -15.09 -39.02
CA ALA A 17 -54.62 -14.95 -37.83
C ALA A 17 -56.13 -14.86 -38.17
N ALA A 18 -56.47 -14.28 -39.33
CA ALA A 18 -57.85 -14.22 -39.80
C ALA A 18 -58.39 -15.57 -40.27
N THR A 19 -57.55 -16.48 -40.81
CA THR A 19 -58.02 -17.76 -41.36
C THR A 19 -58.28 -18.82 -40.28
N ALA A 20 -57.53 -18.80 -39.18
CA ALA A 20 -57.82 -19.66 -38.03
C ALA A 20 -59.04 -19.16 -37.23
N ALA A 21 -59.19 -17.83 -37.05
CA ALA A 21 -60.37 -17.27 -36.41
C ALA A 21 -61.64 -17.44 -37.27
N LEU A 22 -61.57 -17.27 -38.59
CA LEU A 22 -62.70 -17.55 -39.50
C LEU A 22 -63.01 -19.04 -39.59
N ALA A 23 -62.03 -19.97 -39.55
CA ALA A 23 -62.33 -21.40 -39.59
C ALA A 23 -63.06 -21.88 -38.32
N THR A 24 -62.67 -21.43 -37.13
CA THR A 24 -63.35 -21.82 -35.88
C THR A 24 -64.70 -21.12 -35.72
N THR A 25 -64.81 -19.86 -36.16
CA THR A 25 -66.09 -19.13 -36.15
C THR A 25 -67.04 -19.60 -37.26
N VAL A 26 -66.56 -20.01 -38.44
CA VAL A 26 -67.40 -20.56 -39.53
C VAL A 26 -67.78 -22.02 -39.25
N VAL A 27 -66.93 -22.85 -38.63
CA VAL A 27 -67.32 -24.19 -38.15
C VAL A 27 -68.29 -24.10 -36.96
N GLY A 28 -68.16 -23.07 -36.11
CA GLY A 28 -69.12 -22.74 -35.05
C GLY A 28 -70.47 -22.22 -35.59
N ILE A 29 -70.46 -21.43 -36.65
CA ILE A 29 -71.67 -20.90 -37.31
C ILE A 29 -72.36 -21.96 -38.19
N LEU A 30 -71.60 -22.86 -38.83
CA LEU A 30 -72.16 -23.94 -39.68
C LEU A 30 -72.69 -25.15 -38.90
N LYS A 31 -72.43 -25.25 -37.58
CA LYS A 31 -73.09 -26.25 -36.73
C LYS A 31 -74.60 -26.01 -36.56
N ASN A 32 -75.12 -24.85 -37.00
CA ASN A 32 -76.52 -24.45 -36.80
C ASN A 32 -77.28 -24.06 -38.07
N GLN A 33 -76.80 -24.38 -39.29
CA GLN A 33 -77.56 -24.14 -40.53
C GLN A 33 -77.54 -25.35 -41.47
N ASN A 34 -78.72 -25.74 -41.96
CA ASN A 34 -78.92 -26.72 -43.02
C ASN A 34 -78.20 -26.26 -44.30
N LEU A 35 -76.97 -26.73 -44.53
CA LEU A 35 -76.23 -26.58 -45.78
C LEU A 35 -77.01 -27.19 -46.96
N SER A 36 -77.00 -26.56 -48.13
CA SER A 36 -77.52 -27.19 -49.35
C SER A 36 -76.69 -28.45 -49.69
N LEU A 37 -77.34 -29.43 -50.33
CA LEU A 37 -76.74 -30.73 -50.64
C LEU A 37 -75.43 -30.63 -51.47
N GLU A 38 -75.32 -29.64 -52.37
CA GLU A 38 -74.10 -29.41 -53.18
C GLU A 38 -72.91 -28.92 -52.35
N ASN A 39 -73.12 -27.97 -51.43
CA ASN A 39 -72.04 -27.45 -50.57
C ASN A 39 -71.55 -28.49 -49.55
N LYS A 40 -72.43 -29.40 -49.12
CA LYS A 40 -72.07 -30.52 -48.24
C LYS A 40 -71.17 -31.53 -48.97
N LEU A 41 -71.45 -31.82 -50.24
CA LEU A 41 -70.68 -32.76 -51.07
C LEU A 41 -69.25 -32.25 -51.36
N GLU A 42 -69.08 -30.98 -51.74
CA GLU A 42 -67.74 -30.43 -51.98
C GLU A 42 -66.86 -30.43 -50.71
N LEU A 43 -67.46 -30.11 -49.55
CA LEU A 43 -66.73 -30.12 -48.29
C LEU A 43 -66.26 -31.53 -47.91
N SER A 44 -67.10 -32.55 -48.09
CA SER A 44 -66.74 -33.95 -47.86
C SER A 44 -65.68 -34.44 -48.84
N LYS A 45 -65.74 -34.05 -50.13
CA LYS A 45 -64.67 -34.32 -51.11
C LYS A 45 -63.32 -33.75 -50.68
N LYS A 46 -63.30 -32.49 -50.20
CA LYS A 46 -62.09 -31.84 -49.72
C LYS A 46 -61.49 -32.54 -48.49
N LYS A 47 -62.31 -32.82 -47.48
CA LYS A 47 -61.89 -33.55 -46.27
C LYS A 47 -61.38 -34.95 -46.59
N PHE A 48 -62.00 -35.62 -47.55
CA PHE A 48 -61.53 -36.92 -48.03
C PHE A 48 -60.13 -36.81 -48.67
N GLY A 49 -59.90 -35.80 -49.52
CA GLY A 49 -58.58 -35.51 -50.08
C GLY A 49 -57.50 -35.24 -49.02
N GLU A 50 -57.85 -34.49 -47.96
CA GLU A 50 -56.95 -34.24 -46.82
C GLU A 50 -56.58 -35.55 -46.11
N LYS A 51 -57.56 -36.44 -45.86
CA LYS A 51 -57.31 -37.74 -45.22
C LYS A 51 -56.53 -38.71 -46.10
N VAL A 52 -56.78 -38.73 -47.41
CA VAL A 52 -55.98 -39.50 -48.38
C VAL A 52 -54.52 -39.05 -48.36
N ASN A 53 -54.26 -37.74 -48.27
CA ASN A 53 -52.90 -37.23 -48.15
C ASN A 53 -52.26 -37.61 -46.81
N GLU A 54 -52.99 -37.54 -45.68
CA GLU A 54 -52.50 -38.01 -44.37
C GLU A 54 -52.10 -39.50 -44.42
N SER A 55 -52.91 -40.36 -45.05
CA SER A 55 -52.57 -41.78 -45.23
C SER A 55 -51.30 -41.97 -46.06
N LYS A 56 -51.11 -41.20 -47.13
CA LYS A 56 -49.90 -41.28 -47.97
C LYS A 56 -48.65 -40.87 -47.19
N GLU A 57 -48.71 -39.78 -46.42
CA GLU A 57 -47.60 -39.38 -45.55
C GLU A 57 -47.28 -40.46 -44.50
N LEU A 58 -48.30 -41.12 -43.94
CA LEU A 58 -48.09 -42.20 -42.99
C LEU A 58 -47.48 -43.44 -43.67
N LEU A 59 -47.90 -43.78 -44.89
CA LEU A 59 -47.35 -44.88 -45.68
C LEU A 59 -45.86 -44.69 -46.00
N ASP A 60 -45.43 -43.45 -46.26
CA ASP A 60 -44.02 -43.10 -46.46
C ASP A 60 -43.21 -43.25 -45.16
N LYS A 61 -43.80 -43.00 -44.00
CA LYS A 61 -43.17 -43.22 -42.69
C LYS A 61 -43.09 -44.70 -42.30
N LEU A 62 -43.82 -45.58 -42.98
CA LEU A 62 -43.88 -47.03 -42.72
C LEU A 62 -43.01 -47.86 -43.67
N LEU A 63 -42.04 -47.26 -44.35
CA LEU A 63 -41.18 -47.95 -45.33
C LEU A 63 -40.25 -49.02 -44.73
N ASP A 64 -40.01 -48.98 -43.43
CA ASP A 64 -39.21 -49.97 -42.73
C ASP A 64 -39.85 -51.38 -42.87
N PRO A 65 -39.08 -52.42 -43.24
CA PRO A 65 -39.57 -53.79 -43.39
C PRO A 65 -40.41 -54.30 -42.21
N LYS A 66 -40.12 -53.84 -40.98
CA LYS A 66 -40.85 -54.27 -39.78
C LYS A 66 -42.31 -53.81 -39.75
N TYR A 67 -42.66 -52.75 -40.49
CA TYR A 67 -44.03 -52.27 -40.61
C TYR A 67 -44.75 -52.81 -41.86
N LYS A 68 -44.15 -53.72 -42.63
CA LYS A 68 -44.67 -54.18 -43.92
C LYS A 68 -46.15 -54.56 -43.89
N ASP A 69 -46.58 -55.27 -42.85
CA ASP A 69 -47.97 -55.73 -42.72
C ASP A 69 -48.93 -54.57 -42.37
N VAL A 70 -48.53 -53.67 -41.48
CA VAL A 70 -49.32 -52.48 -41.12
C VAL A 70 -49.38 -51.48 -42.28
N ARG A 71 -48.27 -51.29 -43.00
CA ARG A 71 -48.20 -50.51 -44.23
C ARG A 71 -49.13 -51.07 -45.29
N LYS A 72 -49.16 -52.40 -45.44
CA LYS A 72 -50.09 -53.08 -46.35
C LYS A 72 -51.54 -52.85 -45.94
N ASN A 73 -51.88 -52.97 -44.65
CA ASN A 73 -53.24 -52.72 -44.16
C ASN A 73 -53.71 -51.29 -44.46
N LEU A 74 -52.84 -50.28 -44.26
CA LEU A 74 -53.17 -48.89 -44.60
C LEU A 74 -53.32 -48.68 -46.11
N GLN A 75 -52.47 -49.33 -46.92
CA GLN A 75 -52.53 -49.26 -48.37
C GLN A 75 -53.81 -49.93 -48.91
N ASP A 76 -54.13 -51.11 -48.41
CA ASP A 76 -55.36 -51.86 -48.75
C ASP A 76 -56.60 -51.06 -48.34
N ALA A 77 -56.60 -50.45 -47.14
CA ALA A 77 -57.68 -49.56 -46.71
C ALA A 77 -57.79 -48.31 -47.59
N LEU A 78 -56.66 -47.71 -47.99
CA LEU A 78 -56.64 -46.55 -48.90
C LEU A 78 -57.19 -46.91 -50.29
N ASP A 79 -56.81 -48.06 -50.83
CA ASP A 79 -57.25 -48.53 -52.13
C ASP A 79 -58.74 -48.95 -52.12
N GLU A 80 -59.19 -49.64 -51.06
CA GLU A 80 -60.59 -50.01 -50.82
C GLU A 80 -61.47 -48.76 -50.70
N THR A 81 -61.01 -47.75 -49.95
CA THR A 81 -61.73 -46.50 -49.75
C THR A 81 -61.83 -45.69 -51.05
N ASN A 82 -60.74 -45.63 -51.83
CA ASN A 82 -60.73 -44.99 -53.16
C ASN A 82 -61.63 -45.72 -54.16
N LYS A 83 -61.71 -47.06 -54.10
CA LYS A 83 -62.56 -47.90 -54.96
C LYS A 83 -64.05 -47.72 -54.66
N ASN A 84 -64.40 -47.44 -53.42
CA ASN A 84 -65.79 -47.25 -52.96
C ASN A 84 -66.36 -45.84 -53.25
N ILE A 85 -65.54 -44.93 -53.80
CA ILE A 85 -65.96 -43.61 -54.28
C ILE A 85 -66.10 -43.62 -55.80
N THR A 86 -67.28 -43.27 -56.31
CA THR A 86 -67.57 -43.20 -57.75
C THR A 86 -68.06 -41.80 -58.14
N LYS A 87 -68.31 -41.56 -59.44
CA LYS A 87 -68.80 -40.26 -59.92
C LYS A 87 -70.18 -39.88 -59.37
N ASP A 88 -70.97 -40.87 -58.93
CA ASP A 88 -72.34 -40.68 -58.42
C ASP A 88 -72.42 -40.67 -56.88
N SER A 89 -71.27 -40.75 -56.19
CA SER A 89 -71.20 -40.78 -54.72
C SER A 89 -71.68 -39.47 -54.07
N LYS A 90 -72.50 -39.61 -53.02
CA LYS A 90 -73.09 -38.51 -52.25
C LYS A 90 -72.19 -38.11 -51.09
N ALA A 91 -72.52 -37.01 -50.41
CA ALA A 91 -71.74 -36.50 -49.28
C ALA A 91 -71.59 -37.55 -48.17
N GLU A 92 -72.66 -38.32 -47.89
CA GLU A 92 -72.62 -39.41 -46.92
C GLU A 92 -71.63 -40.53 -47.29
N ASP A 93 -71.43 -40.81 -48.58
CA ASP A 93 -70.48 -41.83 -49.03
C ASP A 93 -69.03 -41.38 -48.77
N TYR A 94 -68.72 -40.11 -49.04
CA TYR A 94 -67.42 -39.51 -48.70
C TYR A 94 -67.21 -39.46 -47.18
N ASP A 95 -68.21 -39.07 -46.40
CA ASP A 95 -68.11 -39.00 -44.94
C ASP A 95 -67.87 -40.40 -44.33
N LYS A 96 -68.54 -41.44 -44.86
CA LYS A 96 -68.33 -42.83 -44.45
C LYS A 96 -66.92 -43.31 -44.77
N GLN A 97 -66.41 -42.96 -45.96
CA GLN A 97 -65.05 -43.29 -46.36
C GLN A 97 -63.98 -42.51 -45.57
N ILE A 98 -64.24 -41.24 -45.23
CA ILE A 98 -63.41 -40.46 -44.30
C ILE A 98 -63.34 -41.16 -42.94
N GLU A 99 -64.46 -41.65 -42.42
CA GLU A 99 -64.52 -42.38 -41.14
C GLU A 99 -63.73 -43.69 -41.21
N ASN A 100 -63.90 -44.47 -42.28
CA ASN A 100 -63.15 -45.72 -42.50
C ASN A 100 -61.64 -45.47 -42.57
N LEU A 101 -61.22 -44.49 -43.37
CA LEU A 101 -59.81 -44.13 -43.50
C LEU A 101 -59.24 -43.60 -42.18
N SER A 102 -60.03 -42.82 -41.42
CA SER A 102 -59.63 -42.31 -40.11
C SER A 102 -59.45 -43.43 -39.09
N LYS A 103 -60.36 -44.42 -39.07
CA LYS A 103 -60.21 -45.62 -38.23
C LYS A 103 -58.96 -46.41 -38.60
N ALA A 104 -58.73 -46.64 -39.89
CA ALA A 104 -57.55 -47.35 -40.38
C ALA A 104 -56.24 -46.60 -40.03
N ILE A 105 -56.22 -45.27 -40.18
CA ILE A 105 -55.08 -44.44 -39.75
C ILE A 105 -54.83 -44.58 -38.24
N GLU A 106 -55.89 -44.53 -37.42
CA GLU A 106 -55.76 -44.66 -35.96
C GLU A 106 -55.32 -46.06 -35.53
N GLU A 107 -55.85 -47.11 -36.15
CA GLU A 107 -55.39 -48.49 -35.92
C GLU A 107 -53.93 -48.65 -36.34
N VAL A 108 -53.55 -48.15 -37.51
CA VAL A 108 -52.16 -48.19 -37.99
C VAL A 108 -51.22 -47.41 -37.08
N LYS A 109 -51.63 -46.25 -36.54
CA LYS A 109 -50.84 -45.51 -35.55
C LYS A 109 -50.65 -46.35 -34.28
N LYS A 110 -51.68 -47.01 -33.78
CA LYS A 110 -51.59 -47.92 -32.62
C LYS A 110 -50.73 -49.14 -32.89
N ASP A 111 -50.90 -49.80 -34.03
CA ASP A 111 -50.14 -50.97 -34.44
C ASP A 111 -48.67 -50.62 -34.64
N LYS A 112 -48.37 -49.50 -35.30
CA LYS A 112 -47.02 -48.96 -35.43
C LYS A 112 -46.41 -48.71 -34.05
N GLN A 113 -47.12 -48.03 -33.15
CA GLN A 113 -46.65 -47.76 -31.80
C GLN A 113 -46.42 -49.07 -31.02
N GLN A 114 -47.27 -50.08 -31.18
CA GLN A 114 -47.10 -51.39 -30.57
C GLN A 114 -45.91 -52.16 -31.17
N ILE A 115 -45.64 -52.03 -32.47
CA ILE A 115 -44.43 -52.55 -33.11
C ILE A 115 -43.20 -51.84 -32.53
N ASP A 116 -43.26 -50.52 -32.38
CA ASP A 116 -42.16 -49.71 -31.83
C ASP A 116 -41.84 -50.03 -30.36
N ILE A 117 -42.87 -50.31 -29.56
CA ILE A 117 -42.77 -50.82 -28.19
C ILE A 117 -42.10 -52.19 -28.20
N ASN A 118 -42.61 -53.11 -29.02
CA ASN A 118 -42.12 -54.48 -29.03
C ASN A 118 -40.67 -54.58 -29.54
N ASP A 119 -40.26 -53.74 -30.49
CA ASP A 119 -38.88 -53.67 -30.99
C ASP A 119 -37.96 -52.82 -30.07
N GLY A 120 -38.47 -52.32 -28.93
CA GLY A 120 -37.71 -51.50 -27.97
C GLY A 120 -37.31 -50.10 -28.44
N SER A 121 -37.65 -49.76 -29.68
CA SER A 121 -37.29 -48.49 -30.29
C SER A 121 -37.95 -47.28 -29.63
N LEU A 122 -39.16 -47.42 -29.05
CA LEU A 122 -39.81 -46.36 -28.26
C LEU A 122 -39.07 -46.10 -26.93
N ASP A 123 -38.75 -47.17 -26.19
CA ASP A 123 -38.06 -47.07 -24.89
C ASP A 123 -36.66 -46.46 -25.05
N LYS A 124 -35.97 -46.79 -26.16
CA LYS A 124 -34.71 -46.14 -26.53
C LYS A 124 -34.87 -44.63 -26.71
N SER A 125 -35.81 -44.18 -27.54
CA SER A 125 -36.04 -42.74 -27.77
C SER A 125 -36.47 -42.00 -26.50
N LYS A 126 -37.25 -42.65 -25.61
CA LYS A 126 -37.65 -42.09 -24.31
C LYS A 126 -36.45 -41.91 -23.38
N LYS A 127 -35.55 -42.89 -23.33
CA LYS A 127 -34.30 -42.80 -22.55
C LYS A 127 -33.39 -41.69 -23.07
N GLU A 128 -33.20 -41.61 -24.38
CA GLU A 128 -32.43 -40.53 -25.03
C GLU A 128 -33.00 -39.13 -24.73
N TYR A 129 -34.34 -39.01 -24.71
CA TYR A 129 -35.02 -37.78 -24.31
C TYR A 129 -34.75 -37.39 -22.85
N GLU A 130 -34.90 -38.32 -21.91
CA GLU A 130 -34.65 -38.02 -20.49
C GLU A 130 -33.17 -37.68 -20.23
N GLU A 131 -32.24 -38.32 -20.93
CA GLU A 131 -30.82 -37.98 -20.90
C GLU A 131 -30.56 -36.57 -21.45
N ALA A 132 -31.17 -36.20 -22.57
CA ALA A 132 -31.08 -34.86 -23.15
C ALA A 132 -31.70 -33.80 -22.25
N LYS A 133 -32.88 -34.08 -21.66
CA LYS A 133 -33.56 -33.18 -20.73
C LYS A 133 -32.73 -32.94 -19.48
N LYS A 134 -32.24 -34.00 -18.84
CA LYS A 134 -31.35 -33.91 -17.68
C LYS A 134 -30.08 -33.13 -18.03
N SER A 135 -29.50 -33.36 -19.20
CA SER A 135 -28.33 -32.60 -19.68
C SER A 135 -28.62 -31.10 -19.86
N ALA A 136 -29.83 -30.74 -20.32
CA ALA A 136 -30.26 -29.35 -20.44
C ALA A 136 -30.45 -28.68 -19.07
N GLU A 137 -31.11 -29.36 -18.12
CA GLU A 137 -31.33 -28.88 -16.75
C GLU A 137 -29.99 -28.73 -15.99
N ASP A 138 -29.08 -29.69 -16.14
CA ASP A 138 -27.71 -29.63 -15.60
C ASP A 138 -26.93 -28.45 -16.16
N LEU A 139 -27.08 -28.13 -17.46
CA LEU A 139 -26.44 -26.98 -18.06
C LEU A 139 -27.05 -25.68 -17.54
N ALA A 140 -28.37 -25.57 -17.49
CA ALA A 140 -29.08 -24.40 -17.01
C ALA A 140 -28.75 -24.07 -15.54
N SER A 141 -28.66 -25.08 -14.68
CA SER A 141 -28.28 -24.93 -13.27
C SER A 141 -26.83 -24.46 -13.08
N LYS A 142 -25.93 -24.73 -14.03
CA LYS A 142 -24.53 -24.26 -14.02
C LYS A 142 -24.38 -22.82 -14.53
N LEU A 143 -25.36 -22.30 -15.26
CA LEU A 143 -25.39 -20.91 -15.76
C LEU A 143 -25.90 -19.93 -14.67
N THR A 144 -25.20 -19.84 -13.54
CA THR A 144 -25.63 -19.07 -12.37
C THR A 144 -25.30 -17.58 -12.41
N ASP A 145 -24.37 -17.17 -13.27
CA ASP A 145 -23.90 -15.79 -13.37
C ASP A 145 -24.88 -14.89 -14.14
N ASP A 146 -25.07 -13.65 -13.70
CA ASP A 146 -26.04 -12.72 -14.30
C ASP A 146 -25.83 -12.47 -15.80
N LYS A 147 -24.57 -12.45 -16.26
CA LYS A 147 -24.22 -12.34 -17.69
C LYS A 147 -24.76 -13.49 -18.55
N TYR A 148 -24.97 -14.67 -17.96
CA TYR A 148 -25.52 -15.84 -18.67
C TYR A 148 -27.03 -15.94 -18.56
N LYS A 149 -27.70 -15.01 -17.86
CA LYS A 149 -29.14 -15.04 -17.62
C LYS A 149 -29.95 -15.20 -18.92
N ALA A 150 -29.61 -14.45 -19.97
CA ALA A 150 -30.30 -14.56 -21.26
C ALA A 150 -30.10 -15.92 -21.96
N VAL A 151 -28.97 -16.59 -21.74
CA VAL A 151 -28.70 -17.94 -22.25
C VAL A 151 -29.49 -18.97 -21.46
N LYS A 152 -29.47 -18.83 -20.12
CA LYS A 152 -30.23 -19.66 -19.19
C LYS A 152 -31.73 -19.57 -19.46
N ASP A 153 -32.30 -18.37 -19.54
CA ASP A 153 -33.73 -18.15 -19.77
C ASP A 153 -34.20 -18.79 -21.09
N LYS A 154 -33.36 -18.76 -22.15
CA LYS A 154 -33.66 -19.42 -23.42
C LYS A 154 -33.64 -20.94 -23.31
N LEU A 155 -32.68 -21.50 -22.57
CA LEU A 155 -32.57 -22.93 -22.34
C LEU A 155 -33.70 -23.45 -21.46
N ASP A 156 -34.01 -22.76 -20.35
CA ASP A 156 -35.13 -23.04 -19.46
C ASP A 156 -36.46 -23.00 -20.24
N LYS A 157 -36.65 -22.00 -21.10
CA LYS A 157 -37.81 -21.93 -21.99
C LYS A 157 -37.89 -23.11 -22.96
N ALA A 158 -36.77 -23.52 -23.56
CA ALA A 158 -36.74 -24.68 -24.45
C ALA A 158 -37.08 -25.98 -23.72
N ILE A 159 -36.60 -26.16 -22.48
CA ILE A 159 -36.95 -27.30 -21.62
C ILE A 159 -38.46 -27.32 -21.37
N VAL A 160 -39.04 -26.20 -20.96
CA VAL A 160 -40.49 -26.07 -20.70
C VAL A 160 -41.32 -26.33 -21.97
N ASP A 161 -40.95 -25.70 -23.09
CA ASP A 161 -41.68 -25.80 -24.36
C ASP A 161 -41.65 -27.23 -24.92
N VAL A 162 -40.53 -27.95 -24.78
CA VAL A 162 -40.42 -29.36 -25.22
C VAL A 162 -41.19 -30.27 -24.26
N THR A 163 -41.03 -30.11 -22.95
CA THR A 163 -41.68 -30.97 -21.93
C THR A 163 -43.21 -30.89 -22.03
N LYS A 164 -43.77 -29.72 -22.36
CA LYS A 164 -45.22 -29.54 -22.52
C LYS A 164 -45.85 -30.45 -23.60
N ASN A 165 -45.06 -30.89 -24.57
CA ASN A 165 -45.53 -31.68 -25.72
C ASN A 165 -45.27 -33.18 -25.58
N ILE A 166 -44.66 -33.64 -24.48
CA ILE A 166 -44.36 -35.04 -24.20
C ILE A 166 -45.26 -35.57 -23.07
N ASN A 167 -45.86 -36.74 -23.27
CA ASN A 167 -46.66 -37.44 -22.26
C ASN A 167 -46.57 -38.98 -22.45
N GLU A 168 -47.28 -39.74 -21.63
CA GLU A 168 -47.25 -41.21 -21.64
C GLU A 168 -47.70 -41.84 -22.97
N ASN A 169 -48.50 -41.12 -23.77
CA ASN A 169 -48.99 -41.59 -25.06
C ASN A 169 -48.14 -41.09 -26.26
N SER A 170 -47.06 -40.35 -26.01
CA SER A 170 -46.17 -39.84 -27.07
C SER A 170 -45.57 -40.96 -27.90
N SER A 171 -45.50 -40.75 -29.21
CA SER A 171 -44.91 -41.69 -30.16
C SER A 171 -43.39 -41.63 -30.13
N LYS A 172 -42.75 -42.62 -30.77
CA LYS A 172 -41.29 -42.66 -30.91
C LYS A 172 -40.78 -41.38 -31.59
N GLU A 173 -41.44 -40.97 -32.67
CA GLU A 173 -41.08 -39.76 -33.42
C GLU A 173 -41.23 -38.47 -32.58
N ASP A 174 -42.19 -38.42 -31.64
CA ASP A 174 -42.34 -37.28 -30.73
C ASP A 174 -41.14 -37.16 -29.79
N TYR A 175 -40.67 -38.29 -29.22
CA TYR A 175 -39.47 -38.32 -28.38
C TYR A 175 -38.21 -37.98 -29.18
N GLU A 176 -38.02 -38.53 -30.38
CA GLU A 176 -36.88 -38.20 -31.25
C GLU A 176 -36.84 -36.71 -31.59
N LEU A 177 -37.99 -36.13 -31.96
CA LEU A 177 -38.09 -34.70 -32.26
C LEU A 177 -37.84 -33.82 -31.02
N ALA A 178 -38.30 -34.25 -29.84
CA ALA A 178 -38.05 -33.57 -28.58
C ALA A 178 -36.56 -33.60 -28.20
N THR A 179 -35.92 -34.76 -28.32
CA THR A 179 -34.48 -34.96 -28.12
C THR A 179 -33.67 -34.08 -29.08
N GLU A 180 -34.01 -34.04 -30.36
CA GLU A 180 -33.33 -33.18 -31.35
C GLU A 180 -33.44 -31.70 -30.98
N LYS A 181 -34.64 -31.24 -30.58
CA LYS A 181 -34.85 -29.84 -30.15
C LYS A 181 -34.05 -29.49 -28.90
N LEU A 182 -34.02 -30.38 -27.90
CA LEU A 182 -33.24 -30.18 -26.68
C LEU A 182 -31.74 -30.16 -26.98
N ASN A 183 -31.22 -31.12 -27.74
CA ASN A 183 -29.81 -31.16 -28.12
C ASN A 183 -29.40 -29.89 -28.89
N LYS A 184 -30.24 -29.41 -29.80
CA LYS A 184 -30.00 -28.15 -30.52
C LYS A 184 -30.00 -26.93 -29.58
N ALA A 185 -30.88 -26.91 -28.58
CA ALA A 185 -30.90 -25.85 -27.57
C ALA A 185 -29.66 -25.90 -26.66
N ILE A 186 -29.24 -27.10 -26.25
CA ILE A 186 -28.01 -27.35 -25.48
C ILE A 186 -26.79 -26.85 -26.25
N ASP A 187 -26.66 -27.20 -27.53
CA ASP A 187 -25.53 -26.78 -28.37
C ASP A 187 -25.50 -25.26 -28.56
N GLN A 188 -26.66 -24.63 -28.77
CA GLN A 188 -26.77 -23.18 -28.81
C GLN A 188 -26.38 -22.52 -27.48
N ALA A 189 -26.81 -23.08 -26.36
CA ALA A 189 -26.50 -22.56 -25.03
C ALA A 189 -25.00 -22.68 -24.72
N LYS A 190 -24.39 -23.85 -24.98
CA LYS A 190 -22.94 -24.07 -24.85
C LYS A 190 -22.14 -23.10 -25.73
N LYS A 191 -22.59 -22.88 -26.96
CA LYS A 191 -21.93 -21.93 -27.87
C LYS A 191 -22.03 -20.49 -27.34
N GLN A 192 -23.22 -20.05 -26.94
CA GLN A 192 -23.43 -18.68 -26.44
C GLN A 192 -22.67 -18.43 -25.12
N GLU A 193 -22.67 -19.37 -24.17
CA GLU A 193 -21.89 -19.24 -22.94
C GLU A 193 -20.39 -19.15 -23.23
N LYS A 194 -19.87 -19.97 -24.16
CA LYS A 194 -18.48 -19.91 -24.59
C LYS A 194 -18.14 -18.58 -25.25
N ASP A 195 -19.00 -18.07 -26.13
CA ASP A 195 -18.82 -16.79 -26.80
C ASP A 195 -18.78 -15.63 -25.79
N ILE A 196 -19.67 -15.62 -24.78
CA ILE A 196 -19.67 -14.63 -23.70
C ILE A 196 -18.37 -14.72 -22.87
N SER A 197 -17.97 -15.93 -22.47
CA SER A 197 -16.72 -16.12 -21.72
C SER A 197 -15.48 -15.66 -22.48
N LEU A 198 -15.44 -15.90 -23.81
CA LEU A 198 -14.35 -15.45 -24.66
C LEU A 198 -14.32 -13.93 -24.81
N SER A 199 -15.49 -13.29 -24.86
CA SER A 199 -15.59 -11.83 -24.87
C SER A 199 -15.02 -11.20 -23.60
N GLU A 200 -15.32 -11.77 -22.43
CA GLU A 200 -14.73 -11.27 -21.17
C GLU A 200 -13.22 -11.50 -21.10
N PHE A 201 -12.74 -12.65 -21.61
CA PHE A 201 -11.30 -12.91 -21.72
C PHE A 201 -10.62 -11.82 -22.58
N ASP A 202 -11.23 -11.48 -23.71
CA ASP A 202 -10.74 -10.44 -24.62
C ASP A 202 -10.78 -9.05 -23.99
N GLU A 203 -11.80 -8.74 -23.19
CA GLU A 203 -11.91 -7.49 -22.45
C GLU A 203 -10.80 -7.36 -21.38
N LEU A 204 -10.54 -8.43 -20.62
CA LEU A 204 -9.43 -8.47 -19.65
C LEU A 204 -8.07 -8.35 -20.35
N ALA A 205 -7.91 -9.00 -21.51
CA ALA A 205 -6.69 -8.87 -22.32
C ALA A 205 -6.51 -7.44 -22.83
N LEU A 206 -7.59 -6.77 -23.27
CA LEU A 206 -7.57 -5.38 -23.69
C LEU A 206 -7.11 -4.48 -22.55
N ARG A 207 -7.74 -4.60 -21.36
CA ARG A 207 -7.37 -3.83 -20.17
C ARG A 207 -5.90 -4.02 -19.78
N ALA A 208 -5.40 -5.26 -19.81
CA ALA A 208 -3.99 -5.54 -19.53
C ALA A 208 -3.06 -4.85 -20.56
N ASN A 209 -3.40 -4.85 -21.84
CA ASN A 209 -2.63 -4.16 -22.87
C ASN A 209 -2.73 -2.62 -22.77
N GLU A 210 -3.90 -2.08 -22.42
CA GLU A 210 -4.06 -0.66 -22.12
C GLU A 210 -3.19 -0.24 -20.94
N LEU A 211 -3.10 -1.08 -19.91
CA LEU A 211 -2.21 -0.89 -18.78
C LEU A 211 -0.73 -0.85 -19.22
N ASP A 212 -0.27 -1.83 -20.02
CA ASP A 212 1.11 -1.83 -20.57
C ASP A 212 1.43 -0.57 -21.39
N ASN A 213 0.46 -0.12 -22.20
CA ASN A 213 0.60 1.08 -23.02
C ASN A 213 0.59 2.38 -22.20
N SER A 214 -0.13 2.41 -21.08
CA SER A 214 -0.17 3.57 -20.17
C SER A 214 1.15 3.76 -19.42
N ILE A 215 1.92 2.68 -19.26
CA ILE A 215 3.21 2.70 -18.57
C ILE A 215 4.31 3.08 -19.57
N ALA A 216 4.93 4.24 -19.36
CA ALA A 216 6.03 4.71 -20.21
C ALA A 216 7.23 3.76 -20.15
N ASP A 217 7.87 3.50 -21.31
CA ASP A 217 9.15 2.75 -21.39
C ASP A 217 10.30 3.61 -20.89
N THR A 218 10.36 3.80 -19.58
CA THR A 218 11.47 4.47 -18.90
C THR A 218 11.99 3.60 -17.77
N LYS A 219 13.24 3.84 -17.37
CA LYS A 219 13.85 3.18 -16.21
C LYS A 219 13.04 3.35 -14.92
N TYR A 220 12.18 4.37 -14.83
CA TYR A 220 11.41 4.64 -13.62
C TYR A 220 10.19 3.73 -13.47
N TYR A 221 9.64 3.25 -14.59
CA TYR A 221 8.45 2.40 -14.60
C TYR A 221 8.75 0.96 -15.04
N SER A 222 10.01 0.62 -15.32
CA SER A 222 10.39 -0.65 -15.95
C SER A 222 9.91 -1.86 -15.15
N TYR A 223 10.03 -1.84 -13.82
CA TYR A 223 9.54 -2.94 -12.98
C TYR A 223 8.03 -3.19 -13.17
N PHE A 224 7.21 -2.14 -13.10
CA PHE A 224 5.75 -2.26 -13.28
C PHE A 224 5.40 -2.71 -14.69
N LYS A 225 6.11 -2.16 -15.68
CA LYS A 225 5.98 -2.55 -17.08
C LYS A 225 6.29 -4.04 -17.26
N ASP A 226 7.36 -4.53 -16.65
CA ASP A 226 7.75 -5.94 -16.73
C ASP A 226 6.72 -6.86 -16.05
N GLN A 227 6.11 -6.46 -14.93
CA GLN A 227 5.04 -7.21 -14.29
C GLN A 227 3.79 -7.30 -15.18
N VAL A 228 3.37 -6.20 -15.78
CA VAL A 228 2.21 -6.19 -16.69
C VAL A 228 2.50 -7.00 -17.95
N LYS A 229 3.71 -6.87 -18.53
CA LYS A 229 4.14 -7.72 -19.66
C LYS A 229 4.17 -9.19 -19.29
N LYS A 230 4.60 -9.54 -18.09
CA LYS A 230 4.59 -10.92 -17.60
C LYS A 230 3.16 -11.44 -17.47
N LEU A 231 2.25 -10.65 -16.89
CA LEU A 231 0.81 -10.98 -16.84
C LEU A 231 0.25 -11.26 -18.24
N ILE A 232 0.55 -10.40 -19.21
CA ILE A 232 0.14 -10.55 -20.62
C ILE A 232 0.74 -11.81 -21.24
N ASN A 233 2.04 -12.03 -21.09
CA ASN A 233 2.76 -13.17 -21.66
C ASN A 233 2.32 -14.50 -21.05
N ASP A 234 2.05 -14.54 -19.75
CA ASP A 234 1.69 -15.77 -19.05
C ASP A 234 0.22 -16.14 -19.25
N ASN A 235 -0.66 -15.16 -19.49
CA ASN A 235 -2.11 -15.40 -19.46
C ASN A 235 -2.90 -15.00 -20.70
N PHE A 236 -2.47 -14.01 -21.48
CA PHE A 236 -3.26 -13.40 -22.56
C PHE A 236 -2.71 -13.67 -23.96
N GLN A 237 -1.71 -14.55 -24.10
CA GLN A 237 -1.18 -14.94 -25.39
C GLN A 237 -2.18 -15.82 -26.20
N PRO A 238 -2.04 -15.90 -27.53
CA PRO A 238 -2.96 -16.66 -28.38
C PRO A 238 -3.12 -18.13 -27.96
N GLN A 239 -2.05 -18.77 -27.49
CA GLN A 239 -2.10 -20.14 -26.96
C GLN A 239 -2.96 -20.24 -25.70
N ASN A 240 -2.88 -19.25 -24.79
CA ASN A 240 -3.70 -19.22 -23.59
C ASN A 240 -5.18 -19.03 -23.90
N LYS A 241 -5.51 -18.20 -24.90
CA LYS A 241 -6.88 -18.06 -25.39
C LYS A 241 -7.41 -19.37 -25.97
N LYS A 242 -6.59 -20.11 -26.73
CA LYS A 242 -6.96 -21.44 -27.23
C LYS A 242 -7.21 -22.42 -26.09
N SER A 243 -6.29 -22.51 -25.12
CA SER A 243 -6.43 -23.36 -23.94
C SER A 243 -7.67 -23.00 -23.10
N PHE A 244 -7.95 -21.70 -22.93
CA PHE A 244 -9.15 -21.21 -22.26
C PHE A 244 -10.43 -21.62 -22.99
N SER A 245 -10.45 -21.54 -24.33
CA SER A 245 -11.59 -21.96 -25.16
C SER A 245 -11.94 -23.45 -25.01
N SER A 246 -10.95 -24.30 -24.69
CA SER A 246 -11.16 -25.75 -24.47
C SER A 246 -11.63 -26.13 -23.07
N LEU A 247 -11.61 -25.21 -22.10
CA LEU A 247 -12.05 -25.48 -20.73
C LEU A 247 -13.56 -25.77 -20.64
N THR A 248 -13.99 -26.40 -19.55
CA THR A 248 -15.41 -26.49 -19.21
C THR A 248 -15.96 -25.12 -18.76
N PRO A 249 -17.29 -24.89 -18.75
CA PRO A 249 -17.86 -23.63 -18.27
C PRO A 249 -17.42 -23.24 -16.85
N LYS A 250 -17.31 -24.23 -15.95
CA LYS A 250 -16.88 -24.03 -14.56
C LYS A 250 -15.42 -23.56 -14.48
N GLU A 251 -14.54 -24.21 -15.23
CA GLU A 251 -13.11 -23.86 -15.27
C GLU A 251 -12.87 -22.51 -15.96
N ARG A 252 -13.63 -22.19 -17.02
CA ARG A 252 -13.60 -20.85 -17.63
C ARG A 252 -13.95 -19.77 -16.63
N LYS A 253 -15.03 -19.96 -15.86
CA LYS A 253 -15.43 -19.02 -14.80
C LYS A 253 -14.30 -18.78 -13.79
N GLN A 254 -13.75 -19.86 -13.23
CA GLN A 254 -12.64 -19.78 -12.27
C GLN A 254 -11.43 -19.06 -12.85
N LYS A 255 -11.09 -19.33 -14.12
CA LYS A 255 -9.97 -18.67 -14.78
C LYS A 255 -10.25 -17.18 -15.03
N ILE A 256 -11.46 -16.80 -15.45
CA ILE A 256 -11.87 -15.38 -15.58
C ILE A 256 -11.75 -14.64 -14.24
N ASP A 257 -12.26 -15.22 -13.16
CA ASP A 257 -12.24 -14.58 -11.84
C ASP A 257 -10.81 -14.38 -11.34
N PHE A 258 -9.92 -15.36 -11.55
CA PHE A 258 -8.48 -15.23 -11.30
C PHE A 258 -7.86 -14.10 -12.14
N LEU A 259 -8.08 -14.11 -13.46
CA LEU A 259 -7.52 -13.09 -14.36
C LEU A 259 -8.01 -11.68 -14.02
N ARG A 260 -9.29 -11.54 -13.65
CA ARG A 260 -9.87 -10.27 -13.22
C ARG A 260 -9.19 -9.76 -11.94
N SER A 261 -8.95 -10.64 -10.97
CA SER A 261 -8.23 -10.29 -9.74
C SER A 261 -6.81 -9.80 -10.04
N GLU A 262 -6.08 -10.52 -10.90
CA GLU A 262 -4.71 -10.16 -11.30
C GLU A 262 -4.66 -8.80 -12.01
N VAL A 263 -5.53 -8.57 -13.00
CA VAL A 263 -5.60 -7.28 -13.72
C VAL A 263 -5.94 -6.14 -12.76
N ASN A 264 -6.96 -6.30 -11.92
CA ASN A 264 -7.36 -5.28 -10.94
C ASN A 264 -6.21 -4.96 -9.95
N GLN A 265 -5.46 -5.97 -9.52
CA GLN A 265 -4.33 -5.78 -8.61
C GLN A 265 -3.21 -4.97 -9.27
N GLN A 266 -2.91 -5.20 -10.55
CA GLN A 266 -1.90 -4.44 -11.28
C GLN A 266 -2.34 -2.99 -11.52
N GLU A 267 -3.61 -2.76 -11.87
CA GLU A 267 -4.18 -1.41 -12.01
C GLU A 267 -4.06 -0.61 -10.70
N ALA A 268 -4.50 -1.19 -9.57
CA ALA A 268 -4.44 -0.52 -8.26
C ALA A 268 -3.00 -0.27 -7.78
N THR A 269 -2.09 -1.19 -8.12
CA THR A 269 -0.66 -1.04 -7.83
C THR A 269 -0.10 0.15 -8.60
N LEU A 270 -0.34 0.22 -9.91
CA LEU A 270 0.15 1.30 -10.76
C LEU A 270 -0.35 2.67 -10.28
N GLU A 271 -1.63 2.79 -9.94
CA GLU A 271 -2.23 4.05 -9.50
C GLU A 271 -1.54 4.63 -8.24
N ASN A 272 -1.22 3.78 -7.27
CA ASN A 272 -0.50 4.19 -6.06
C ASN A 272 0.95 4.61 -6.32
N TYR A 273 1.67 3.88 -7.18
CA TYR A 273 3.07 4.18 -7.46
C TYR A 273 3.28 5.35 -8.42
N LEU A 274 2.33 5.63 -9.32
CA LEU A 274 2.38 6.77 -10.23
C LEU A 274 2.51 8.10 -9.46
N LEU A 275 1.81 8.24 -8.33
CA LEU A 275 1.89 9.43 -7.48
C LEU A 275 3.29 9.63 -6.89
N LEU A 276 3.90 8.55 -6.37
CA LEU A 276 5.23 8.59 -5.78
C LEU A 276 6.31 8.90 -6.82
N ILE A 277 6.23 8.25 -7.98
CA ILE A 277 7.18 8.47 -9.08
C ILE A 277 7.08 9.91 -9.60
N SER A 278 5.86 10.44 -9.76
CA SER A 278 5.64 11.81 -10.21
C SER A 278 6.25 12.82 -9.24
N ARG A 279 5.99 12.67 -7.92
CA ARG A 279 6.58 13.53 -6.89
C ARG A 279 8.11 13.50 -6.92
N TYR A 280 8.70 12.32 -7.04
CA TYR A 280 10.15 12.17 -7.12
C TYR A 280 10.74 12.89 -8.35
N LEU A 281 10.11 12.74 -9.52
CA LEU A 281 10.57 13.38 -10.76
C LEU A 281 10.50 14.90 -10.68
N ASP A 282 9.46 15.46 -10.06
CA ASP A 282 9.34 16.90 -9.83
C ASP A 282 10.43 17.42 -8.89
N LEU A 283 10.68 16.73 -7.77
CA LEU A 283 11.77 17.06 -6.84
C LEU A 283 13.15 17.00 -7.50
N LYS A 284 13.39 15.97 -8.31
CA LYS A 284 14.63 15.81 -9.08
C LYS A 284 14.83 16.98 -10.04
N LYS A 285 13.78 17.37 -10.76
CA LYS A 285 13.83 18.51 -11.67
C LYS A 285 14.12 19.82 -10.93
N GLU A 286 13.53 20.02 -9.75
CA GLU A 286 13.83 21.17 -8.91
C GLU A 286 15.28 21.17 -8.41
N ALA A 287 15.77 20.02 -7.96
CA ALA A 287 17.14 19.86 -7.49
C ALA A 287 18.17 20.09 -8.62
N GLU A 288 17.92 19.57 -9.82
CA GLU A 288 18.75 19.82 -11.01
C GLU A 288 18.76 21.30 -11.42
N ALA A 289 17.61 21.98 -11.34
CA ALA A 289 17.52 23.42 -11.60
C ALA A 289 18.32 24.23 -10.57
N PHE A 290 18.24 23.87 -9.29
CA PHE A 290 19.03 24.51 -8.23
C PHE A 290 20.53 24.23 -8.40
N LEU A 291 20.90 23.03 -8.84
CA LEU A 291 22.30 22.68 -9.16
C LEU A 291 22.86 23.54 -10.29
N GLN A 292 22.04 23.88 -11.31
CA GLN A 292 22.40 24.85 -12.35
C GLN A 292 22.50 26.29 -11.82
N GLU A 293 21.75 26.65 -10.77
CA GLU A 293 21.91 27.94 -10.12
C GLU A 293 23.25 28.03 -9.40
N LEU A 294 23.61 27.00 -8.63
CA LEU A 294 24.87 26.92 -7.87
C LEU A 294 26.08 26.94 -8.81
N SER A 295 26.00 26.31 -9.98
CA SER A 295 27.11 26.25 -10.95
C SER A 295 27.51 27.60 -11.55
N LYS A 296 26.66 28.64 -11.41
CA LYS A 296 26.96 30.01 -11.87
C LYS A 296 28.11 30.65 -11.09
N ASN A 297 28.42 30.17 -9.89
CA ASN A 297 29.49 30.73 -9.08
C ASN A 297 30.28 29.64 -8.34
N VAL A 298 31.60 29.64 -8.53
CA VAL A 298 32.52 28.64 -7.96
C VAL A 298 32.48 28.58 -6.44
N ILE A 299 32.05 29.65 -5.76
CA ILE A 299 31.94 29.69 -4.29
C ILE A 299 30.94 28.69 -3.73
N TYR A 300 30.02 28.18 -4.54
CA TYR A 300 29.04 27.17 -4.11
C TYR A 300 29.41 25.75 -4.51
N ARG A 301 30.64 25.51 -4.98
CA ARG A 301 31.09 24.22 -5.52
C ARG A 301 30.88 23.06 -4.54
N ASP A 302 31.09 23.25 -3.25
CA ASP A 302 30.89 22.19 -2.26
C ASP A 302 29.41 21.80 -2.12
N ILE A 303 28.52 22.79 -2.05
CA ILE A 303 27.05 22.58 -2.05
C ILE A 303 26.61 21.90 -3.35
N GLN A 304 27.16 22.35 -4.48
CA GLN A 304 26.88 21.78 -5.79
C GLN A 304 27.27 20.30 -5.84
N ASN A 305 28.48 19.95 -5.41
CA ASN A 305 28.99 18.58 -5.41
C ASN A 305 28.13 17.67 -4.53
N GLU A 306 27.79 18.13 -3.32
CA GLU A 306 26.99 17.32 -2.40
C GLU A 306 25.55 17.12 -2.90
N LEU A 307 24.90 18.15 -3.45
CA LEU A 307 23.59 17.99 -4.08
C LEU A 307 23.64 17.06 -5.29
N GLN A 308 24.72 17.15 -6.10
CA GLN A 308 24.94 16.27 -7.24
C GLN A 308 25.07 14.80 -6.80
N GLU A 309 25.82 14.55 -5.74
CA GLU A 309 26.01 13.23 -5.16
C GLU A 309 24.68 12.67 -4.61
N GLN A 310 23.87 13.49 -3.93
CA GLN A 310 22.56 13.08 -3.43
C GLN A 310 21.58 12.72 -4.57
N ILE A 311 21.54 13.53 -5.64
CA ILE A 311 20.74 13.21 -6.85
C ILE A 311 21.20 11.88 -7.45
N PHE A 312 22.52 11.69 -7.58
CA PHE A 312 23.09 10.47 -8.15
C PHE A 312 22.79 9.23 -7.29
N ASN A 313 23.04 9.30 -5.98
CA ASN A 313 22.80 8.19 -5.05
C ASN A 313 21.32 7.82 -5.00
N SER A 314 20.43 8.81 -5.00
CA SER A 314 18.99 8.59 -5.06
C SER A 314 18.58 7.85 -6.33
N GLU A 315 19.11 8.28 -7.48
CA GLU A 315 18.84 7.66 -8.77
C GLU A 315 19.42 6.24 -8.88
N ASP A 316 20.60 5.99 -8.30
CA ASP A 316 21.24 4.68 -8.25
C ASP A 316 20.50 3.70 -7.31
N ASN A 317 19.99 4.18 -6.18
CA ASN A 317 19.15 3.39 -5.28
C ASN A 317 17.83 2.97 -5.92
N ILE A 318 17.20 3.85 -6.71
CA ILE A 318 16.01 3.51 -7.49
C ILE A 318 16.33 2.42 -8.52
N LYS A 319 17.49 2.49 -9.18
CA LYS A 319 17.91 1.44 -10.14
C LYS A 319 18.16 0.08 -9.48
N LYS A 320 18.65 0.04 -8.24
CA LYS A 320 19.01 -1.20 -7.53
C LYS A 320 17.83 -1.88 -6.82
N SER A 321 16.74 -1.16 -6.57
CA SER A 321 15.59 -1.66 -5.82
C SER A 321 14.42 -2.03 -6.73
N ASN A 322 14.09 -3.32 -6.80
CA ASN A 322 13.01 -3.85 -7.64
C ASN A 322 11.59 -3.54 -7.13
N TYR A 323 11.37 -2.83 -6.00
CA TYR A 323 10.00 -2.56 -5.54
C TYR A 323 9.88 -1.40 -4.53
N VAL A 324 10.91 -1.20 -3.69
CA VAL A 324 10.85 -0.31 -2.52
C VAL A 324 11.56 1.03 -2.77
N GLY A 325 12.17 1.19 -3.95
CA GLY A 325 13.14 2.25 -4.22
C GLY A 325 12.58 3.67 -4.18
N TYR A 326 11.28 3.88 -4.41
CA TYR A 326 10.69 5.22 -4.34
C TYR A 326 10.31 5.64 -2.93
N TYR A 327 10.00 4.68 -2.05
CA TYR A 327 9.64 4.97 -0.67
C TYR A 327 10.86 5.49 0.09
N GLY A 328 10.88 6.80 0.36
CA GLY A 328 11.92 7.48 1.14
C GLY A 328 12.98 8.21 0.30
N GLN A 329 13.11 7.92 -1.00
CA GLN A 329 14.03 8.68 -1.86
C GLN A 329 13.52 10.08 -2.18
N ASP A 330 12.19 10.26 -2.23
CA ASP A 330 11.57 11.58 -2.28
C ASP A 330 11.94 12.42 -1.05
N LEU A 331 11.86 11.84 0.15
CA LEU A 331 12.22 12.52 1.41
C LEU A 331 13.70 12.88 1.47
N ILE A 332 14.60 11.96 1.10
CA ILE A 332 16.05 12.22 1.08
C ILE A 332 16.37 13.39 0.15
N LEU A 333 15.80 13.39 -1.06
CA LEU A 333 16.05 14.44 -2.03
C LEU A 333 15.44 15.79 -1.63
N GLU A 334 14.25 15.78 -1.02
CA GLU A 334 13.60 16.96 -0.46
C GLU A 334 14.45 17.60 0.66
N GLU A 335 14.98 16.80 1.59
CA GLU A 335 15.85 17.26 2.66
C GLU A 335 17.19 17.80 2.13
N ALA A 336 17.82 17.09 1.19
CA ALA A 336 19.07 17.52 0.55
C ALA A 336 18.91 18.88 -0.16
N LEU A 337 17.80 19.09 -0.87
CA LEU A 337 17.50 20.35 -1.54
C LEU A 337 17.28 21.48 -0.53
N LYS A 338 16.56 21.22 0.56
CA LYS A 338 16.32 22.18 1.64
C LYS A 338 17.63 22.62 2.31
N LEU A 339 18.49 21.67 2.67
CA LEU A 339 19.81 21.95 3.26
C LEU A 339 20.70 22.75 2.30
N SER A 340 20.72 22.38 1.02
CA SER A 340 21.50 23.09 0.00
C SER A 340 21.09 24.56 -0.14
N LYS A 341 19.78 24.85 -0.12
CA LYS A 341 19.25 26.23 -0.12
C LYS A 341 19.66 27.01 1.13
N GLN A 342 19.65 26.38 2.30
CA GLN A 342 20.09 27.01 3.55
C GLN A 342 21.59 27.32 3.54
N ASN A 343 22.42 26.39 3.08
CA ASN A 343 23.87 26.57 3.00
C ASN A 343 24.25 27.70 2.04
N LYS A 344 23.59 27.80 0.87
CA LYS A 344 23.81 28.92 -0.06
C LYS A 344 23.56 30.28 0.62
N LYS A 345 22.45 30.39 1.35
CA LYS A 345 22.08 31.63 2.06
C LYS A 345 23.12 32.03 3.12
N ALA A 346 23.73 31.06 3.81
CA ALA A 346 24.79 31.32 4.77
C ALA A 346 26.04 31.90 4.11
N ILE A 347 26.50 31.30 2.99
CA ILE A 347 27.64 31.79 2.20
C ILE A 347 27.39 33.22 1.70
N ASP A 348 26.18 33.51 1.21
CA ASP A 348 25.81 34.85 0.71
C ASP A 348 25.96 35.94 1.79
N ILE A 349 25.57 35.63 3.03
CA ILE A 349 25.68 36.57 4.17
C ILE A 349 27.15 36.85 4.51
N GLU A 350 28.00 35.84 4.54
CA GLU A 350 29.41 36.01 4.86
C GLU A 350 30.17 36.80 3.79
N LEU A 351 29.88 36.53 2.52
CA LEU A 351 30.50 37.23 1.39
C LEU A 351 30.15 38.73 1.41
N ALA A 352 28.88 39.06 1.68
CA ALA A 352 28.43 40.44 1.76
C ALA A 352 29.18 41.24 2.85
N ARG A 353 29.45 40.62 4.01
CA ARG A 353 30.23 41.23 5.09
C ARG A 353 31.67 41.51 4.68
N ALA A 354 32.34 40.55 4.03
CA ALA A 354 33.72 40.70 3.58
C ALA A 354 33.86 41.81 2.52
N LYS A 355 32.93 41.86 1.54
CA LYS A 355 32.89 42.90 0.51
C LYS A 355 32.73 44.30 1.11
N SER A 356 31.86 44.45 2.11
CA SER A 356 31.64 45.73 2.79
C SER A 356 32.89 46.22 3.53
N ALA A 357 33.68 45.33 4.13
CA ALA A 357 34.91 45.70 4.84
C ALA A 357 35.98 46.23 3.88
N TYR A 358 36.19 45.52 2.76
CA TYR A 358 37.12 45.92 1.71
C TYR A 358 36.79 47.30 1.12
N GLU A 359 35.53 47.55 0.76
CA GLU A 359 35.12 48.85 0.19
C GLU A 359 35.34 50.01 1.15
N ASN A 360 35.19 49.78 2.46
CA ASN A 360 35.47 50.80 3.46
C ASN A 360 36.96 51.19 3.51
N GLU A 361 37.87 50.21 3.53
CA GLU A 361 39.33 50.49 3.52
C GLU A 361 39.78 51.15 2.23
N LYS A 362 39.25 50.70 1.08
CA LYS A 362 39.56 51.28 -0.23
C LYS A 362 39.21 52.77 -0.28
N ARG A 363 38.07 53.16 0.33
CA ARG A 363 37.66 54.55 0.47
C ARG A 363 38.65 55.36 1.31
N ILE A 364 39.13 54.80 2.42
CA ILE A 364 40.11 55.46 3.30
C ILE A 364 41.44 55.69 2.56
N SER A 365 41.96 54.69 1.85
CA SER A 365 43.21 54.83 1.09
C SER A 365 43.12 55.94 0.02
N LYS A 366 42.00 56.02 -0.70
CA LYS A 366 41.76 57.08 -1.70
C LYS A 366 41.74 58.48 -1.09
N GLN A 367 41.13 58.63 0.10
CA GLN A 367 41.14 59.90 0.83
C GLN A 367 42.57 60.33 1.19
N LEU A 368 43.41 59.41 1.65
CA LEU A 368 44.81 59.71 1.98
C LEU A 368 45.62 60.12 0.73
N ALA A 369 45.43 59.44 -0.41
CA ALA A 369 46.09 59.81 -1.66
C ALA A 369 45.71 61.22 -2.15
N SER A 370 44.48 61.67 -1.87
CA SER A 370 44.04 63.04 -2.17
C SER A 370 44.77 64.08 -1.32
N ILE A 371 44.98 63.81 -0.04
CA ILE A 371 45.71 64.72 0.88
C ILE A 371 47.17 64.89 0.42
N LEU A 372 47.81 63.81 -0.02
CA LEU A 372 49.18 63.84 -0.53
C LEU A 372 49.34 64.64 -1.84
N ASN A 373 48.24 65.08 -2.46
CA ASN A 373 48.23 65.89 -3.69
C ASN A 373 48.43 67.40 -3.44
N GLU A 374 48.39 67.85 -2.18
CA GLU A 374 48.43 69.28 -1.83
C GLU A 374 49.82 69.93 -2.04
N LYS A 375 50.89 69.14 -2.10
CA LYS A 375 52.26 69.61 -2.35
C LYS A 375 53.02 68.68 -3.29
N SER A 376 53.77 69.26 -4.23
CA SER A 376 54.54 68.53 -5.24
C SER A 376 55.60 67.59 -4.65
N GLU A 377 56.02 67.88 -3.42
CA GLU A 377 57.11 67.23 -2.74
C GLU A 377 56.72 65.85 -2.20
N TYR A 378 55.42 65.54 -2.06
CA TYR A 378 54.93 64.21 -1.67
C TYR A 378 54.57 63.29 -2.84
N ASN A 379 54.86 63.70 -4.08
CA ASN A 379 54.44 62.99 -5.28
C ASN A 379 54.88 61.51 -5.30
N GLU A 380 56.10 61.21 -4.84
CA GLU A 380 56.62 59.83 -4.78
C GLU A 380 55.80 58.94 -3.82
N ILE A 381 55.39 59.48 -2.68
CA ILE A 381 54.62 58.75 -1.66
C ILE A 381 53.20 58.48 -2.16
N LYS A 382 52.59 59.48 -2.81
CA LYS A 382 51.30 59.35 -3.47
C LYS A 382 51.33 58.27 -4.56
N GLN A 383 52.37 58.27 -5.40
CA GLN A 383 52.51 57.26 -6.45
C GLN A 383 52.57 55.85 -5.87
N LYS A 384 53.37 55.63 -4.81
CA LYS A 384 53.45 54.33 -4.14
C LYS A 384 52.12 53.90 -3.52
N LEU A 385 51.41 54.80 -2.83
CA LEU A 385 50.10 54.49 -2.25
C LEU A 385 49.06 54.13 -3.32
N ASN A 386 49.03 54.85 -4.45
CA ASN A 386 48.11 54.54 -5.55
C ASN A 386 48.42 53.17 -6.19
N GLN A 387 49.71 52.84 -6.35
CA GLN A 387 50.12 51.51 -6.82
C GLN A 387 49.63 50.39 -5.90
N GLU A 388 49.71 50.58 -4.58
CA GLU A 388 49.22 49.59 -3.63
C GLU A 388 47.68 49.50 -3.61
N ILE A 389 46.96 50.61 -3.81
CA ILE A 389 45.49 50.58 -3.96
C ILE A 389 45.09 49.77 -5.20
N GLU A 390 45.80 49.98 -6.31
CA GLU A 390 45.60 49.21 -7.55
C GLU A 390 45.95 47.73 -7.33
N SER A 391 47.09 47.43 -6.71
CA SER A 391 47.54 46.07 -6.36
C SER A 391 46.56 45.33 -5.45
N ALA A 392 45.98 46.00 -4.46
CA ALA A 392 44.98 45.40 -3.57
C ALA A 392 43.61 45.22 -4.26
N SER A 393 43.31 46.05 -5.27
CA SER A 393 42.10 45.90 -6.09
C SER A 393 42.26 44.86 -7.20
N TYR A 394 43.49 44.45 -7.49
CA TYR A 394 43.80 43.50 -8.54
C TYR A 394 43.22 42.12 -8.20
N GLY A 395 42.36 41.61 -9.09
CA GLY A 395 41.70 40.31 -8.91
C GLY A 395 40.41 40.34 -8.09
N ILE A 396 40.01 41.50 -7.54
CA ILE A 396 38.71 41.64 -6.86
C ILE A 396 37.60 41.87 -7.90
N ASN A 397 36.64 40.96 -7.95
CA ASN A 397 35.50 40.97 -8.87
C ASN A 397 34.28 40.24 -8.26
N ASP A 398 33.24 40.01 -9.05
CA ASP A 398 31.99 39.38 -8.59
C ASP A 398 32.10 37.87 -8.30
N THR A 399 33.23 37.25 -8.66
CA THR A 399 33.56 35.84 -8.33
C THR A 399 34.55 35.72 -7.17
N SER A 400 34.98 36.84 -6.58
CA SER A 400 35.89 36.83 -5.45
C SER A 400 35.27 36.16 -4.24
N THR A 401 36.09 35.34 -3.58
CA THR A 401 35.74 34.65 -2.34
C THR A 401 35.83 35.59 -1.14
N LYS A 402 35.30 35.15 -0.01
CA LYS A 402 35.50 35.81 1.29
C LYS A 402 36.99 36.07 1.58
N ASN A 403 37.85 35.10 1.29
CA ASN A 403 39.29 35.21 1.54
C ASN A 403 39.95 36.26 0.65
N ASP A 404 39.56 36.36 -0.62
CA ASP A 404 40.09 37.38 -1.53
C ASP A 404 39.83 38.79 -1.01
N TYR A 405 38.60 39.07 -0.57
CA TYR A 405 38.24 40.34 0.06
C TYR A 405 39.01 40.59 1.35
N GLN A 406 39.21 39.57 2.19
CA GLN A 406 39.99 39.70 3.43
C GLN A 406 41.47 40.01 3.16
N THR A 407 42.09 39.34 2.19
CA THR A 407 43.49 39.60 1.80
C THR A 407 43.66 41.01 1.22
N ALA A 408 42.74 41.45 0.36
CA ALA A 408 42.75 42.80 -0.20
C ALA A 408 42.59 43.88 0.89
N THR A 409 41.70 43.64 1.86
CA THR A 409 41.51 44.52 3.02
C THR A 409 42.83 44.70 3.80
N LEU A 410 43.53 43.60 4.09
CA LEU A 410 44.80 43.63 4.83
C LEU A 410 45.90 44.39 4.08
N LYS A 411 46.01 44.20 2.74
CA LYS A 411 46.97 44.96 1.91
C LYS A 411 46.74 46.46 1.99
N LEU A 412 45.47 46.90 1.88
CA LEU A 412 45.13 48.32 1.96
C LEU A 412 45.49 48.94 3.31
N GLN A 413 45.23 48.21 4.40
CA GLN A 413 45.58 48.65 5.75
C GLN A 413 47.09 48.88 5.91
N ASN A 414 47.92 47.98 5.37
CA ASN A 414 49.38 48.12 5.39
C ASN A 414 49.85 49.31 4.55
N ALA A 415 49.33 49.48 3.34
CA ALA A 415 49.70 50.58 2.46
C ALA A 415 49.38 51.97 3.04
N ILE A 416 48.21 52.10 3.71
CA ILE A 416 47.83 53.32 4.43
C ILE A 416 48.88 53.67 5.49
N LYS A 417 49.36 52.66 6.23
CA LYS A 417 50.34 52.85 7.30
C LYS A 417 51.68 53.38 6.74
N GLU A 418 52.22 52.72 5.72
CA GLU A 418 53.50 53.12 5.10
C GLU A 418 53.47 54.54 4.52
N ALA A 419 52.38 54.92 3.84
CA ALA A 419 52.26 56.23 3.21
C ALA A 419 52.26 57.38 4.25
N LYS A 420 51.65 57.17 5.42
CA LYS A 420 51.66 58.15 6.51
C LYS A 420 53.07 58.36 7.07
N GLU A 421 53.83 57.28 7.23
CA GLU A 421 55.20 57.33 7.76
C GLU A 421 56.14 58.06 6.78
N ALA A 422 56.06 57.76 5.48
CA ALA A 422 56.93 58.37 4.47
C ALA A 422 56.68 59.89 4.31
N LYS A 423 55.43 60.35 4.41
CA LYS A 423 55.08 61.79 4.37
C LYS A 423 55.84 62.58 5.45
N ASN A 424 55.89 62.03 6.65
CA ASN A 424 56.55 62.66 7.79
C ASN A 424 58.06 62.84 7.57
N ILE A 425 58.71 61.91 6.86
CA ILE A 425 60.14 62.02 6.53
C ILE A 425 60.38 63.15 5.51
N LYS A 426 59.56 63.23 4.46
CA LYS A 426 59.71 64.24 3.40
C LYS A 426 59.51 65.66 3.93
N ASP A 427 58.58 65.82 4.87
CA ASP A 427 58.34 67.08 5.60
C ASP A 427 59.60 67.66 6.27
N LYS A 428 60.56 66.82 6.68
CA LYS A 428 61.81 67.27 7.29
C LYS A 428 62.84 67.82 6.28
N GLN A 429 62.82 67.37 5.02
CA GLN A 429 63.87 67.66 4.03
C GLN A 429 63.76 69.04 3.36
N ILE A 430 62.58 69.68 3.39
CA ILE A 430 62.27 70.90 2.61
C ILE A 430 62.66 72.20 3.35
N LEU A 431 63.14 72.13 4.60
CA LEU A 431 63.51 73.31 5.39
C LEU A 431 64.78 74.04 4.86
N THR A 432 64.72 75.38 4.79
CA THR A 432 65.88 76.26 4.53
C THR A 432 66.73 76.51 5.79
N LEU A 433 67.94 77.07 5.65
CA LEU A 433 68.82 77.38 6.80
C LEU A 433 68.16 78.34 7.81
N GLU A 434 67.55 79.43 7.34
CA GLU A 434 66.94 80.39 8.27
C GLU A 434 65.63 79.90 8.86
N GLU A 435 64.90 79.04 8.15
CA GLU A 435 63.79 78.29 8.76
C GLU A 435 64.30 77.25 9.77
N ALA A 436 65.44 76.60 9.52
CA ALA A 436 66.05 75.67 10.47
C ALA A 436 66.57 76.41 11.72
N LYS A 437 67.12 77.62 11.60
CA LYS A 437 67.48 78.46 12.75
C LYS A 437 66.26 78.90 13.53
N ALA A 438 65.26 79.47 12.86
CA ALA A 438 64.02 79.92 13.52
C ALA A 438 63.30 78.76 14.22
N LYS A 439 63.28 77.58 13.58
CA LYS A 439 62.69 76.37 14.15
C LYS A 439 63.54 75.81 15.29
N TYR A 440 64.87 75.85 15.20
CA TYR A 440 65.77 75.51 16.31
C TYR A 440 65.51 76.39 17.53
N GLU A 441 65.44 77.71 17.36
CA GLU A 441 65.16 78.65 18.45
C GLU A 441 63.76 78.43 19.06
N SER A 442 62.75 78.17 18.23
CA SER A 442 61.43 77.75 18.70
C SER A 442 61.52 76.47 19.52
N LYS A 443 62.31 75.49 19.07
CA LYS A 443 62.51 74.20 19.73
C LYS A 443 63.32 74.30 21.02
N VAL A 444 64.30 75.18 21.10
CA VAL A 444 65.00 75.53 22.33
C VAL A 444 64.02 76.14 23.34
N THR A 445 63.11 76.99 22.89
CA THR A 445 62.06 77.59 23.74
C THR A 445 61.06 76.53 24.24
N GLU A 446 60.62 75.62 23.37
CA GLU A 446 59.79 74.47 23.75
C GLU A 446 60.50 73.56 24.77
N ALA A 447 61.79 73.28 24.57
CA ALA A 447 62.59 72.42 25.45
C ALA A 447 62.76 73.05 26.84
N LEU A 448 62.99 74.36 26.90
CA LEU A 448 63.03 75.10 28.17
C LEU A 448 61.71 74.99 28.92
N LYS A 449 60.59 75.17 28.21
CA LYS A 449 59.26 75.03 28.81
C LYS A 449 59.02 73.60 29.32
N LEU A 450 59.43 72.58 28.56
CA LEU A 450 59.34 71.18 29.00
C LEU A 450 60.17 70.91 30.25
N SER A 451 61.41 71.43 30.33
CA SER A 451 62.22 71.35 31.56
C SER A 451 61.48 71.93 32.77
N ASP A 452 60.86 73.10 32.60
CA ASP A 452 60.08 73.75 33.67
C ASP A 452 58.83 72.94 34.05
N ASP A 453 58.13 72.36 33.07
CA ASP A 453 56.93 71.52 33.32
C ASP A 453 57.30 70.20 34.01
N LEU A 454 58.44 69.58 33.67
CA LEU A 454 58.98 68.41 34.39
C LEU A 454 59.23 68.69 35.89
N ASN A 455 59.39 69.97 36.26
CA ASN A 455 59.60 70.40 37.65
C ASN A 455 58.31 70.41 38.50
N LYS A 456 57.13 70.52 37.87
CA LYS A 456 55.83 70.64 38.59
C LYS A 456 55.33 69.34 39.22
N TYR A 457 55.81 68.17 38.80
CA TYR A 457 55.20 66.87 39.12
C TYR A 457 56.16 65.81 39.71
N ASN A 458 57.23 66.24 40.40
CA ASN A 458 58.16 65.33 41.10
C ASN A 458 58.96 64.35 40.21
N TYR A 459 59.06 64.58 38.89
CA TYR A 459 59.88 63.77 37.97
C TYR A 459 61.38 64.16 38.01
N GLN A 460 61.95 64.25 39.21
CA GLN A 460 63.29 64.83 39.45
C GLN A 460 64.39 64.12 38.65
N GLN A 461 64.32 62.78 38.54
CA GLN A 461 65.31 61.99 37.79
C GLN A 461 65.24 62.26 36.28
N LEU A 462 64.03 62.33 35.71
CA LEU A 462 63.82 62.59 34.28
C LEU A 462 64.22 64.03 33.91
N LYS A 463 63.93 64.99 34.80
CA LYS A 463 64.35 66.38 34.63
C LYS A 463 65.87 66.51 34.63
N GLN A 464 66.56 65.88 35.60
CA GLN A 464 68.02 65.95 35.67
C GLN A 464 68.69 65.36 34.42
N ASP A 465 68.18 64.23 33.90
CA ASP A 465 68.69 63.66 32.65
C ASP A 465 68.36 64.54 31.43
N PHE A 466 67.13 65.06 31.34
CA PHE A 466 66.72 65.99 30.29
C PHE A 466 67.57 67.25 30.28
N ASP A 467 67.73 67.94 31.40
CA ASP A 467 68.51 69.18 31.51
C ASP A 467 69.97 68.99 31.13
N LYS A 468 70.55 67.86 31.55
CA LYS A 468 71.94 67.52 31.22
C LYS A 468 72.10 67.33 29.72
N LYS A 469 71.26 66.51 29.08
CA LYS A 469 71.30 66.27 27.63
C LYS A 469 70.93 67.53 26.84
N PHE A 470 69.94 68.30 27.30
CA PHE A 470 69.46 69.53 26.66
C PHE A 470 70.59 70.56 26.60
N LYS A 471 71.30 70.75 27.73
CA LYS A 471 72.47 71.62 27.80
C LYS A 471 73.56 71.19 26.81
N THR A 472 73.86 69.89 26.73
CA THR A 472 74.86 69.37 25.78
C THR A 472 74.47 69.65 24.32
N ILE A 473 73.20 69.49 23.95
CA ILE A 473 72.71 69.77 22.59
C ILE A 473 72.72 71.27 22.29
N LYS A 474 72.40 72.11 23.28
CA LYS A 474 72.43 73.58 23.13
C LYS A 474 73.85 74.09 22.91
N GLU A 475 74.83 73.55 23.65
CA GLU A 475 76.24 73.93 23.54
C GLU A 475 76.92 73.46 22.24
N THR A 476 76.27 72.59 21.45
CA THR A 476 76.81 72.11 20.16
C THR A 476 76.51 73.04 18.99
N ILE A 477 75.62 74.02 19.16
CA ILE A 477 75.25 75.00 18.13
C ILE A 477 75.89 76.36 18.42
N SER A 478 76.38 77.00 17.37
CA SER A 478 76.98 78.34 17.41
C SER A 478 76.56 79.15 16.19
N ASP A 479 76.86 80.45 16.16
CA ASP A 479 76.45 81.36 15.08
C ASP A 479 77.01 80.97 13.69
N SER A 480 78.05 80.14 13.64
CA SER A 480 78.65 79.62 12.41
C SER A 480 78.16 78.21 12.02
N SER A 481 77.18 77.64 12.74
CA SER A 481 76.66 76.30 12.48
C SER A 481 75.92 76.21 11.13
N SER A 482 76.08 75.08 10.44
CA SER A 482 75.46 74.82 9.15
C SER A 482 73.97 74.44 9.27
N ARG A 483 73.25 74.37 8.13
CA ARG A 483 71.83 73.97 8.12
C ARG A 483 71.68 72.58 8.69
N GLU A 484 72.56 71.67 8.30
CA GLU A 484 72.59 70.30 8.75
C GLU A 484 72.93 70.20 10.24
N ASP A 485 73.76 71.11 10.78
CA ASP A 485 73.99 71.19 12.23
C ASP A 485 72.73 71.64 12.96
N TYR A 486 72.04 72.69 12.49
CA TYR A 486 70.76 73.13 13.06
C TYR A 486 69.68 72.06 12.93
N LEU A 487 69.58 71.37 11.79
CA LEU A 487 68.63 70.26 11.61
C LEU A 487 68.99 69.07 12.50
N SER A 488 70.27 68.76 12.67
CA SER A 488 70.72 67.70 13.59
C SER A 488 70.46 68.08 15.05
N ALA A 489 70.65 69.34 15.43
CA ALA A 489 70.35 69.81 16.76
C ALA A 489 68.84 69.97 17.00
N ILE A 490 68.06 70.38 16.00
CA ILE A 490 66.60 70.28 16.02
C ILE A 490 66.19 68.84 16.19
N GLU A 491 66.78 67.89 15.45
CA GLU A 491 66.44 66.48 15.54
C GLU A 491 66.85 65.89 16.88
N LYS A 492 68.01 66.25 17.43
CA LYS A 492 68.42 65.86 18.79
C LYS A 492 67.58 66.52 19.87
N LEU A 493 67.17 67.79 19.69
CA LEU A 493 66.27 68.49 20.60
C LEU A 493 64.86 67.93 20.50
N ASP A 494 64.36 67.61 19.31
CA ASP A 494 63.09 66.95 19.07
C ASP A 494 63.15 65.53 19.60
N GLU A 495 64.23 64.79 19.42
CA GLU A 495 64.41 63.45 19.99
C GLU A 495 64.56 63.51 21.49
N LEU A 496 65.22 64.50 22.07
CA LEU A 496 65.34 64.64 23.51
C LEU A 496 64.02 65.13 24.13
N MET A 497 63.38 66.13 23.52
CA MET A 497 62.06 66.60 23.92
C MET A 497 61.04 65.52 23.68
N LYS A 498 61.12 64.74 22.61
CA LYS A 498 60.24 63.58 22.37
C LYS A 498 60.61 62.45 23.30
N GLU A 499 61.87 62.16 23.59
CA GLU A 499 62.26 61.12 24.55
C GLU A 499 61.77 61.50 25.94
N SER A 500 61.92 62.77 26.35
CA SER A 500 61.51 63.23 27.66
C SER A 500 60.05 63.65 27.75
N THR A 501 59.42 64.11 26.68
CA THR A 501 57.96 64.35 26.58
C THR A 501 57.24 63.06 26.34
N GLU A 502 57.77 62.11 25.56
CA GLU A 502 57.25 60.75 25.54
C GLU A 502 57.51 60.14 26.88
N LYS A 503 58.69 60.14 27.49
CA LYS A 503 58.82 59.59 28.86
C LYS A 503 57.94 60.31 29.87
N TRP A 504 57.78 61.62 29.79
CA TRP A 504 56.94 62.41 30.69
C TRP A 504 55.47 62.25 30.40
N GLN A 505 54.97 62.50 29.19
CA GLN A 505 53.59 62.17 28.79
C GLN A 505 53.34 60.68 28.94
N LYS A 506 54.31 59.79 28.75
CA LYS A 506 54.19 58.36 29.01
C LYS A 506 54.04 58.14 30.51
N LEU A 507 54.79 58.83 31.36
CA LEU A 507 54.65 58.75 32.81
C LEU A 507 53.40 59.49 33.35
N ASP A 508 52.97 60.57 32.71
CA ASP A 508 51.90 61.48 33.13
C ASP A 508 50.57 60.97 32.60
N LYS A 509 50.53 60.55 31.33
CA LYS A 509 49.44 59.74 30.76
C LYS A 509 49.42 58.36 31.40
N ALA A 510 50.55 57.74 31.76
CA ALA A 510 50.52 56.52 32.58
C ALA A 510 49.97 56.84 33.96
N LEU A 511 50.28 57.98 34.58
CA LEU A 511 49.75 58.34 35.89
C LEU A 511 48.24 58.63 35.82
N GLU A 512 47.78 59.41 34.85
CA GLU A 512 46.35 59.67 34.58
C GLU A 512 45.61 58.39 34.24
N LYS A 513 46.19 57.57 33.35
CA LYS A 513 45.62 56.27 33.00
C LYS A 513 45.74 55.27 34.13
N MET A 514 46.74 55.36 35.00
CA MET A 514 46.87 54.48 36.15
C MET A 514 45.78 54.84 37.16
N LYS A 515 45.48 56.13 37.36
CA LYS A 515 44.28 56.55 38.11
C LYS A 515 42.99 56.06 37.43
N ALA A 516 42.91 56.11 36.10
CA ALA A 516 41.76 55.57 35.37
C ALA A 516 41.67 54.04 35.50
N PHE A 517 42.80 53.33 35.46
CA PHE A 517 42.95 51.90 35.65
C PHE A 517 42.59 51.49 37.06
N GLU A 518 43.10 52.16 38.08
CA GLU A 518 42.74 51.96 39.49
C GLU A 518 41.26 52.22 39.73
N ASN A 519 40.70 53.29 39.14
CA ASN A 519 39.25 53.55 39.20
C ASN A 519 38.44 52.46 38.48
N LYS A 520 38.94 51.93 37.37
CA LYS A 520 38.30 50.82 36.64
C LYS A 520 38.42 49.51 37.38
N GLU A 521 39.58 49.23 37.96
CA GLU A 521 39.85 48.09 38.84
C GLU A 521 38.91 48.13 40.05
N LEU A 522 38.74 49.30 40.67
CA LEU A 522 37.77 49.53 41.73
C LEU A 522 36.34 49.30 41.26
N LYS A 523 35.98 49.71 40.03
CA LYS A 523 34.65 49.42 39.46
C LYS A 523 34.44 47.93 39.19
N VAL A 524 35.44 47.20 38.68
CA VAL A 524 35.35 45.74 38.46
C VAL A 524 35.28 45.02 39.80
N LYS A 525 36.06 45.46 40.80
CA LYS A 525 36.00 44.95 42.18
C LYS A 525 34.65 45.23 42.84
N ALA A 526 34.12 46.44 42.70
CA ALA A 526 32.78 46.77 43.20
C ALA A 526 31.70 45.92 42.51
N TYR A 527 31.77 45.75 41.18
CA TYR A 527 30.85 44.88 40.46
C TYR A 527 30.97 43.41 40.90
N ARG A 528 32.20 42.91 41.09
CA ARG A 528 32.46 41.60 41.67
C ARG A 528 31.80 41.49 43.05
N ASP A 529 32.00 42.49 43.91
CA ASP A 529 31.46 42.52 45.27
C ASP A 529 29.93 42.56 45.27
N ASP A 530 29.31 43.29 44.33
CA ASP A 530 27.85 43.34 44.13
C ASP A 530 27.28 41.97 43.72
N ILE A 531 27.95 41.23 42.84
CA ILE A 531 27.47 39.90 42.41
C ILE A 531 27.85 38.78 43.39
N MET A 532 28.77 39.04 44.33
CA MET A 532 29.30 38.06 45.28
C MET A 532 28.32 37.67 46.39
N GLY A 533 27.23 38.41 46.57
CA GLY A 533 26.19 38.09 47.55
C GLY A 533 25.34 36.87 47.20
N GLU A 534 25.36 36.43 45.94
CA GLU A 534 24.47 35.39 45.46
C GLU A 534 25.21 34.09 45.14
N LEU A 535 24.77 32.98 45.75
CA LEU A 535 25.35 31.65 45.54
C LEU A 535 25.56 31.33 44.05
N ARG A 536 24.60 31.69 43.19
CA ARG A 536 24.65 31.41 41.75
C ARG A 536 25.88 31.98 41.02
N ASN A 537 26.50 33.04 41.54
CA ASN A 537 27.62 33.74 40.90
C ASN A 537 29.00 33.30 41.47
N THR A 538 29.04 32.22 42.24
CA THR A 538 30.28 31.73 42.90
C THR A 538 31.42 31.49 41.90
N TYR A 539 31.15 30.97 40.70
CA TYR A 539 32.16 30.86 39.64
C TYR A 539 32.77 32.23 39.26
N PHE A 540 31.92 33.25 39.06
CA PHE A 540 32.35 34.59 38.64
C PHE A 540 33.16 35.32 39.72
N LYS A 541 32.96 34.99 41.00
CA LYS A 541 33.78 35.50 42.09
C LYS A 541 35.27 35.15 41.91
N ASN A 542 35.55 33.87 41.68
CA ASN A 542 36.93 33.38 41.52
C ASN A 542 37.50 33.84 40.19
N TYR A 543 36.73 33.70 39.12
CA TYR A 543 37.10 34.14 37.78
C TYR A 543 37.48 35.63 37.74
N LEU A 544 36.64 36.52 38.27
CA LEU A 544 36.94 37.95 38.31
C LEU A 544 38.13 38.26 39.20
N SER A 545 38.27 37.60 40.36
CA SER A 545 39.40 37.86 41.26
C SER A 545 40.74 37.46 40.63
N GLU A 546 40.79 36.29 39.98
CA GLU A 546 41.96 35.83 39.24
C GLU A 546 42.27 36.74 38.05
N LYS A 547 41.25 37.09 37.25
CA LYS A 547 41.43 37.93 36.06
C LYS A 547 41.81 39.36 36.38
N ILE A 548 41.25 39.96 37.43
CA ILE A 548 41.66 41.29 37.91
C ILE A 548 43.13 41.26 38.33
N GLU A 549 43.56 40.25 39.09
CA GLU A 549 44.94 40.15 39.56
C GLU A 549 45.92 39.82 38.42
N GLU A 550 45.52 38.98 37.47
CA GLU A 550 46.26 38.69 36.23
C GLU A 550 46.48 39.96 35.40
N ILE A 551 45.41 40.73 35.16
CA ILE A 551 45.49 42.00 34.43
C ILE A 551 46.37 42.98 35.18
N LYS A 552 46.18 43.13 36.50
CA LYS A 552 46.96 44.03 37.35
C LYS A 552 48.45 43.68 37.35
N ASN A 553 48.81 42.39 37.41
CA ASN A 553 50.19 41.94 37.39
C ASN A 553 50.81 42.03 35.98
N GLY A 554 50.00 41.95 34.93
CA GLY A 554 50.41 42.11 33.54
C GLY A 554 50.57 43.57 33.09
N VAL A 555 50.06 44.53 33.86
CA VAL A 555 50.16 45.96 33.55
C VAL A 555 51.51 46.51 34.01
N ASN A 556 52.30 46.97 33.05
CA ASN A 556 53.48 47.77 33.32
C ASN A 556 53.06 49.20 33.68
N LYS A 557 53.29 49.59 34.94
CA LYS A 557 52.86 50.87 35.53
C LYS A 557 53.53 52.10 34.91
N GLU A 558 54.60 51.90 34.16
CA GLU A 558 55.33 52.96 33.46
C GLU A 558 54.94 53.04 31.98
N ASP A 559 54.02 52.20 31.52
CA ASP A 559 53.61 52.09 30.11
C ASP A 559 52.09 52.33 29.89
N PRO A 560 51.67 53.50 29.38
CA PRO A 560 50.30 53.86 29.05
C PRO A 560 49.59 52.93 28.10
N GLU A 561 50.32 52.24 27.23
CA GLU A 561 49.73 51.27 26.30
C GLU A 561 49.46 49.96 27.04
N SER A 562 50.39 49.48 27.87
CA SER A 562 50.13 48.40 28.82
C SER A 562 48.98 48.74 29.77
N ILE A 563 48.90 49.96 30.30
CA ILE A 563 47.82 50.42 31.17
C ILE A 563 46.51 50.58 30.39
N ASP A 564 46.51 51.13 29.17
CA ASP A 564 45.30 51.17 28.31
C ASP A 564 44.82 49.77 27.97
N GLN A 565 45.73 48.86 27.68
CA GLN A 565 45.40 47.47 27.42
C GLN A 565 44.82 46.84 28.69
N GLY A 566 45.36 47.17 29.87
CA GLY A 566 44.81 46.80 31.17
C GLY A 566 43.41 47.38 31.40
N ILE A 567 43.20 48.68 31.16
CA ILE A 567 41.90 49.36 31.25
C ILE A 567 40.91 48.71 30.30
N LYS A 568 41.32 48.47 29.06
CA LYS A 568 40.52 47.82 28.04
C LYS A 568 40.16 46.39 28.46
N SER A 569 41.10 45.63 29.02
CA SER A 569 40.85 44.28 29.54
C SER A 569 39.88 44.32 30.73
N LEU A 570 39.99 45.33 31.61
CA LEU A 570 39.05 45.55 32.71
C LEU A 570 37.68 46.03 32.21
N ASP A 571 37.61 46.84 31.16
CA ASP A 571 36.37 47.29 30.52
C ASP A 571 35.68 46.14 29.77
N GLU A 572 36.46 45.30 29.09
CA GLU A 572 35.98 44.06 28.49
C GLU A 572 35.41 43.13 29.57
N LEU A 573 36.11 42.98 30.71
CA LEU A 573 35.55 42.25 31.86
C LEU A 573 34.26 42.90 32.38
N LEU A 574 34.17 44.22 32.47
CA LEU A 574 32.96 44.95 32.90
C LEU A 574 31.81 44.88 31.89
N VAL A 575 32.06 44.55 30.63
CA VAL A 575 31.03 44.40 29.59
C VAL A 575 30.62 42.94 29.43
N GLU A 576 31.60 42.05 29.38
CA GLU A 576 31.38 40.61 29.21
C GLU A 576 30.74 40.01 30.45
N THR A 577 31.24 40.34 31.64
CA THR A 577 30.79 39.66 32.87
C THR A 577 29.33 39.95 33.20
N PRO A 578 28.77 41.17 33.06
CA PRO A 578 27.33 41.37 33.23
C PRO A 578 26.45 40.59 32.27
N ASN A 579 26.90 40.40 31.02
CA ASN A 579 26.18 39.57 30.06
C ASN A 579 26.24 38.10 30.46
N GLN A 580 27.41 37.64 30.91
CA GLN A 580 27.60 36.28 31.42
C GLN A 580 26.82 36.04 32.73
N VAL A 581 26.71 37.03 33.61
CA VAL A 581 25.91 36.97 34.84
C VAL A 581 24.40 37.00 34.53
N LYS A 582 23.94 37.81 33.57
CA LYS A 582 22.55 37.74 33.07
C LYS A 582 22.22 36.38 32.46
N PHE A 583 23.14 35.84 31.67
CA PHE A 583 22.97 34.49 31.11
C PHE A 583 22.96 33.44 32.23
N ARG A 584 23.84 33.59 33.22
CA ARG A 584 23.88 32.74 34.42
C ARG A 584 22.57 32.78 35.20
N GLU A 585 21.95 33.95 35.34
CA GLU A 585 20.63 34.09 35.97
C GLU A 585 19.56 33.32 35.18
N THR A 586 19.61 33.37 33.85
CA THR A 586 18.70 32.58 33.00
C THR A 586 18.90 31.08 33.20
N LEU A 587 20.16 30.62 33.25
CA LEU A 587 20.48 29.21 33.50
C LEU A 587 20.07 28.79 34.92
N TRP A 588 20.35 29.63 35.92
CA TRP A 588 19.98 29.37 37.31
C TRP A 588 18.46 29.26 37.49
N ASN A 589 17.70 30.16 36.86
CA ASN A 589 16.24 30.08 36.85
C ASN A 589 15.73 28.82 36.15
N LYS A 590 16.41 28.34 35.10
CA LYS A 590 16.08 27.05 34.46
C LYS A 590 16.36 25.87 35.41
N LEU A 591 17.46 25.91 36.14
CA LEU A 591 17.81 24.90 37.14
C LEU A 591 16.78 24.86 38.29
N LEU A 592 16.38 26.02 38.81
CA LEU A 592 15.34 26.13 39.83
C LEU A 592 13.97 25.64 39.32
N LYS A 593 13.60 25.98 38.08
CA LYS A 593 12.39 25.42 37.46
C LYS A 593 12.44 23.90 37.30
N ALA A 594 13.62 23.33 37.01
CA ALA A 594 13.78 21.88 36.99
C ALA A 594 13.52 21.29 38.39
N LYS A 595 14.09 21.91 39.43
CA LYS A 595 13.82 21.57 40.85
C LYS A 595 12.31 21.54 41.14
N GLU A 596 11.60 22.62 40.83
CA GLU A 596 10.16 22.76 41.08
C GLU A 596 9.34 21.68 40.35
N LYS A 597 9.71 21.35 39.10
CA LYS A 597 9.04 20.29 38.33
C LYS A 597 9.22 18.92 38.98
N TYR A 598 10.42 18.61 39.44
CA TYR A 598 10.72 17.38 40.14
C TYR A 598 10.05 17.32 41.52
N GLU A 599 10.01 18.41 42.27
CA GLU A 599 9.29 18.49 43.56
C GLU A 599 7.77 18.35 43.39
N THR A 600 7.20 18.96 42.35
CA THR A 600 5.77 18.82 42.02
C THR A 600 5.45 17.36 41.69
N LEU A 601 6.31 16.73 40.90
CA LEU A 601 6.19 15.33 40.55
C LEU A 601 6.30 14.41 41.79
N ALA A 602 7.26 14.66 42.68
CA ALA A 602 7.38 13.92 43.93
C ALA A 602 6.14 14.08 44.84
N LYS A 603 5.54 15.28 44.90
CA LYS A 603 4.31 15.53 45.68
C LYS A 603 3.08 14.83 45.10
N LEU A 604 2.93 14.82 43.77
CA LEU A 604 1.80 14.20 43.08
C LEU A 604 1.68 12.70 43.38
N TYR A 605 2.81 12.03 43.54
CA TYR A 605 2.85 10.56 43.69
C TYR A 605 3.12 10.09 45.12
N ASN A 606 3.32 11.01 46.08
CA ASN A 606 3.64 10.70 47.48
C ASN A 606 2.53 9.94 48.26
N ASN A 607 1.30 9.93 47.72
CA ASN A 607 0.13 9.28 48.33
C ASN A 607 -0.27 7.97 47.65
N ASP A 608 0.41 7.55 46.58
CA ASP A 608 0.09 6.35 45.83
C ASP A 608 1.03 5.21 46.24
N SER A 609 0.53 4.25 47.02
CA SER A 609 1.34 3.18 47.60
C SER A 609 1.96 2.24 46.56
N GLU A 610 1.38 2.15 45.35
CA GLU A 610 1.94 1.37 44.24
C GLU A 610 3.12 2.11 43.57
N LEU A 611 3.11 3.44 43.59
CA LEU A 611 4.16 4.29 43.05
C LEU A 611 5.23 4.69 44.07
N ALA A 612 5.02 4.41 45.36
CA ALA A 612 5.97 4.71 46.43
C ALA A 612 7.40 4.18 46.17
N LYS A 613 7.53 3.07 45.43
CA LYS A 613 8.84 2.49 45.06
C LYS A 613 9.50 3.19 43.86
N ILE A 614 8.70 3.61 42.87
CA ILE A 614 9.14 4.50 41.77
C ILE A 614 9.54 5.86 42.36
N LEU A 615 8.83 6.30 43.39
CA LEU A 615 9.12 7.52 44.14
C LEU A 615 10.50 7.51 44.78
N THR A 616 10.94 6.39 45.36
CA THR A 616 12.28 6.27 45.98
C THR A 616 13.40 6.39 44.95
N TYR A 617 13.26 5.77 43.77
CA TYR A 617 14.22 5.93 42.68
C TYR A 617 14.28 7.39 42.20
N VAL A 618 13.12 8.02 42.05
CA VAL A 618 12.97 9.42 41.67
C VAL A 618 13.57 10.35 42.71
N GLN A 619 13.30 10.12 43.99
CA GLN A 619 13.84 10.91 45.10
C GLN A 619 15.36 10.81 45.14
N ASN A 620 15.93 9.62 44.98
CA ASN A 620 17.40 9.44 44.91
C ASN A 620 18.03 10.20 43.73
N GLU A 621 17.37 10.22 42.57
CA GLU A 621 17.89 10.90 41.39
C GLU A 621 17.64 12.41 41.39
N ILE A 622 16.57 12.89 42.04
CA ILE A 622 16.37 14.29 42.40
C ILE A 622 17.46 14.73 43.39
N GLU A 623 17.72 13.94 44.42
CA GLU A 623 18.73 14.22 45.44
C GLU A 623 20.13 14.29 44.83
N ARG A 624 20.46 13.42 43.86
CA ARG A 624 21.73 13.45 43.11
C ARG A 624 21.93 14.67 42.21
N VAL A 625 20.88 15.43 41.95
CA VAL A 625 20.86 16.39 40.84
C VAL A 625 20.55 17.82 41.28
N VAL A 626 19.68 18.03 42.27
CA VAL A 626 19.20 19.37 42.65
C VAL A 626 19.13 19.62 44.17
N ASN A 627 19.72 18.75 45.00
CA ASN A 627 19.79 19.02 46.44
C ASN A 627 20.66 20.25 46.75
N GLU A 628 20.59 20.77 47.98
CA GLU A 628 21.32 21.99 48.36
C GLU A 628 22.84 21.86 48.17
N ASN A 629 23.41 20.67 48.40
CA ASN A 629 24.83 20.40 48.18
C ASN A 629 25.20 20.40 46.68
N GLU A 630 24.32 19.92 45.80
CA GLU A 630 24.50 19.95 44.36
C GLU A 630 24.31 21.37 43.79
N LEU A 631 23.41 22.18 44.36
CA LEU A 631 23.29 23.60 43.97
C LEU A 631 24.59 24.37 44.23
N VAL A 632 25.29 24.08 45.32
CA VAL A 632 26.63 24.63 45.59
C VAL A 632 27.66 24.19 44.53
N LYS A 633 27.61 22.92 44.09
CA LYS A 633 28.47 22.43 43.00
C LYS A 633 28.15 23.11 41.67
N HIS A 634 26.87 23.21 41.31
CA HIS A 634 26.40 23.90 40.10
C HIS A 634 26.78 25.38 40.08
N ALA A 635 26.72 26.04 41.25
CA ALA A 635 27.15 27.41 41.44
C ALA A 635 28.65 27.63 41.16
N SER A 636 29.46 26.58 41.27
CA SER A 636 30.91 26.61 41.01
C SER A 636 31.26 26.31 39.55
N LEU A 637 30.32 25.81 38.75
CA LEU A 637 30.53 25.55 37.32
C LEU A 637 30.53 26.85 36.51
N ASN A 638 31.26 26.87 35.39
CA ASN A 638 31.11 27.91 34.37
C ASN A 638 29.73 27.79 33.66
N ASN A 639 29.35 28.80 32.87
CA ASN A 639 28.04 28.82 32.21
C ASN A 639 27.82 27.67 31.20
N SER A 640 28.86 27.25 30.47
CA SER A 640 28.76 26.15 29.50
C SER A 640 28.48 24.82 30.21
N ASP A 641 29.24 24.53 31.26
CA ASP A 641 29.10 23.26 31.98
C ASP A 641 27.82 23.23 32.82
N LEU A 642 27.40 24.37 33.37
CA LEU A 642 26.08 24.50 34.00
C LEU A 642 24.96 24.28 32.98
N GLN A 643 25.08 24.79 31.75
CA GLN A 643 24.09 24.57 30.70
C GLN A 643 24.01 23.09 30.28
N LYS A 644 25.15 22.41 30.10
CA LYS A 644 25.18 20.96 29.83
C LYS A 644 24.52 20.19 30.96
N ARG A 645 24.85 20.55 32.20
CA ARG A 645 24.25 19.92 33.37
C ARG A 645 22.75 20.12 33.39
N ILE A 646 22.24 21.35 33.24
CA ILE A 646 20.80 21.64 33.13
C ILE A 646 20.13 20.80 32.03
N PHE A 647 20.78 20.63 30.89
CA PHE A 647 20.25 19.81 29.80
C PHE A 647 20.11 18.33 30.21
N GLU A 648 21.13 17.74 30.84
CA GLU A 648 21.06 16.36 31.38
C GLU A 648 19.89 16.20 32.36
N ILE A 649 19.69 17.19 33.24
CA ILE A 649 18.59 17.20 34.22
C ILE A 649 17.23 17.17 33.51
N PHE A 650 17.04 18.00 32.49
CA PHE A 650 15.80 18.02 31.73
C PHE A 650 15.58 16.76 30.88
N GLN A 651 16.66 16.16 30.35
CA GLN A 651 16.57 14.88 29.63
C GLN A 651 16.11 13.76 30.54
N HIS A 652 16.72 13.63 31.72
CA HIS A 652 16.29 12.65 32.72
C HIS A 652 14.84 12.88 33.15
N TYR A 653 14.41 14.14 33.30
CA TYR A 653 13.02 14.48 33.63
C TYR A 653 12.04 14.04 32.54
N ALA A 654 12.39 14.27 31.26
CA ALA A 654 11.56 13.90 30.12
C ALA A 654 11.41 12.38 30.00
N ILE A 655 12.53 11.65 30.05
CA ILE A 655 12.55 10.18 30.03
C ILE A 655 11.67 9.63 31.16
N PHE A 656 11.78 10.23 32.34
CA PHE A 656 11.01 9.81 33.50
C PHE A 656 9.49 10.07 33.35
N ASN A 657 9.10 11.24 32.86
CA ASN A 657 7.69 11.53 32.58
C ASN A 657 7.09 10.58 31.55
N ASP A 658 7.85 10.23 30.51
CA ASP A 658 7.41 9.28 29.49
C ASP A 658 7.24 7.87 30.07
N MET A 659 8.14 7.42 30.94
CA MET A 659 7.99 6.15 31.65
C MET A 659 6.71 6.11 32.50
N LEU A 660 6.45 7.15 33.30
CA LEU A 660 5.22 7.25 34.09
C LEU A 660 3.96 7.26 33.22
N LYS A 661 3.98 7.98 32.10
CA LYS A 661 2.88 8.02 31.15
C LYS A 661 2.58 6.62 30.61
N HIS A 662 3.61 5.90 30.17
CA HIS A 662 3.45 4.55 29.64
C HIS A 662 2.98 3.54 30.69
N HIS A 663 3.42 3.66 31.94
CA HIS A 663 2.89 2.85 33.03
C HIS A 663 1.38 3.05 33.23
N ASN A 664 0.94 4.31 33.30
CA ASN A 664 -0.48 4.65 33.47
C ASN A 664 -1.31 4.19 32.27
N GLU A 665 -0.81 4.36 31.04
CA GLU A 665 -1.48 3.87 29.83
C GLU A 665 -1.63 2.34 29.84
N ASN A 666 -0.59 1.60 30.22
CA ASN A 666 -0.66 0.15 30.31
C ASN A 666 -1.61 -0.32 31.42
N LYS A 667 -1.65 0.38 32.57
CA LYS A 667 -2.62 0.11 33.63
C LYS A 667 -4.06 0.30 33.16
N ILE A 668 -4.35 1.42 32.47
CA ILE A 668 -5.66 1.67 31.85
C ILE A 668 -6.03 0.55 30.87
N ARG A 669 -5.10 0.16 29.99
CA ARG A 669 -5.34 -0.92 29.02
C ARG A 669 -5.61 -2.27 29.68
N ILE A 670 -4.92 -2.55 30.78
CA ILE A 670 -5.17 -3.75 31.58
C ILE A 670 -6.55 -3.69 32.24
N ASP A 671 -6.93 -2.55 32.81
CA ASP A 671 -8.26 -2.37 33.40
C ASP A 671 -9.38 -2.51 32.35
N GLU A 672 -9.19 -1.92 31.17
CA GLU A 672 -10.08 -2.09 30.01
C GLU A 672 -10.18 -3.57 29.60
N LEU A 673 -9.04 -4.28 29.53
CA LEU A 673 -9.02 -5.71 29.21
C LEU A 673 -9.75 -6.52 30.28
N LEU A 674 -9.57 -6.22 31.58
CA LEU A 674 -10.31 -6.87 32.67
C LEU A 674 -11.82 -6.64 32.55
N VAL A 675 -12.24 -5.43 32.15
CA VAL A 675 -13.66 -5.12 31.87
C VAL A 675 -14.16 -5.94 30.68
N GLU A 676 -13.42 -5.98 29.57
CA GLU A 676 -13.77 -6.78 28.39
C GLU A 676 -13.88 -8.27 28.71
N LEU A 677 -12.91 -8.82 29.47
CA LEU A 677 -12.92 -10.21 29.92
C LEU A 677 -14.05 -10.48 30.93
N SER A 678 -14.66 -9.45 31.52
CA SER A 678 -15.83 -9.61 32.39
C SER A 678 -17.15 -9.70 31.62
N LYS A 679 -17.17 -9.38 30.32
CA LYS A 679 -18.42 -9.33 29.53
C LYS A 679 -19.00 -10.69 29.20
N LYS A 680 -18.18 -11.72 29.14
CA LYS A 680 -18.61 -13.08 28.79
C LYS A 680 -17.95 -14.07 29.73
N ASP A 681 -18.73 -15.03 30.21
CA ASP A 681 -18.24 -16.07 31.11
C ASP A 681 -17.07 -16.86 30.52
N ILE A 682 -17.01 -17.00 29.18
CA ILE A 682 -15.94 -17.74 28.46
C ILE A 682 -14.54 -17.20 28.71
N TYR A 683 -14.42 -15.94 29.13
CA TYR A 683 -13.16 -15.30 29.44
C TYR A 683 -12.77 -15.38 30.92
N LYS A 684 -13.62 -15.93 31.79
CA LYS A 684 -13.44 -15.88 33.25
C LYS A 684 -12.12 -16.47 33.71
N LYS A 685 -11.64 -17.57 33.10
CA LYS A 685 -10.31 -18.13 33.38
C LYS A 685 -9.18 -17.19 32.97
N ILE A 686 -9.24 -16.61 31.76
CA ILE A 686 -8.25 -15.63 31.27
C ILE A 686 -8.22 -14.42 32.21
N LYS A 687 -9.38 -13.96 32.68
CA LYS A 687 -9.50 -12.87 33.66
C LYS A 687 -8.79 -13.21 34.98
N GLN A 688 -9.05 -14.39 35.53
CA GLN A 688 -8.43 -14.83 36.79
C GLN A 688 -6.90 -14.94 36.69
N GLU A 689 -6.41 -15.46 35.57
CA GLU A 689 -4.97 -15.56 35.29
C GLU A 689 -4.33 -14.16 35.14
N LEU A 690 -5.00 -13.24 34.44
CA LEU A 690 -4.55 -11.83 34.34
C LEU A 690 -4.51 -11.15 35.71
N GLU A 691 -5.56 -11.29 36.53
CA GLU A 691 -5.60 -10.75 37.90
C GLU A 691 -4.48 -11.29 38.79
N LEU A 692 -4.12 -12.56 38.61
CA LEU A 692 -3.04 -13.20 39.36
C LEU A 692 -1.66 -12.72 38.90
N GLU A 693 -1.46 -12.52 37.60
CA GLU A 693 -0.20 -12.04 37.06
C GLU A 693 0.05 -10.57 37.42
N ILE A 694 -0.99 -9.72 37.42
CA ILE A 694 -0.91 -8.35 37.93
C ILE A 694 -0.49 -8.35 39.40
N LYS A 695 -1.06 -9.24 40.23
CA LYS A 695 -0.68 -9.36 41.65
C LYS A 695 0.78 -9.77 41.84
N LYS A 696 1.32 -10.65 40.99
CA LYS A 696 2.74 -11.03 41.03
C LYS A 696 3.64 -9.84 40.72
N VAL A 697 3.36 -9.11 39.64
CA VAL A 697 4.13 -7.90 39.28
C VAL A 697 4.07 -6.85 40.38
N ASN A 698 2.94 -6.70 41.07
CA ASN A 698 2.82 -5.77 42.19
C ASN A 698 3.58 -6.25 43.46
N ALA A 699 3.81 -7.56 43.61
CA ALA A 699 4.46 -8.15 44.78
C ALA A 699 5.98 -8.34 44.61
N GLU A 700 6.44 -8.70 43.41
CA GLU A 700 7.84 -8.96 43.09
C GLU A 700 8.54 -7.68 42.61
N ASN A 701 9.66 -7.35 43.26
CA ASN A 701 10.43 -6.14 43.05
C ASN A 701 11.28 -6.25 41.76
N HIS A 702 10.65 -6.30 40.58
CA HIS A 702 11.37 -6.38 39.31
C HIS A 702 11.92 -5.02 38.90
N ASP A 703 13.20 -4.99 38.50
CA ASP A 703 13.91 -3.79 38.03
C ASP A 703 13.25 -3.17 36.75
N ASN A 704 12.29 -3.85 36.12
CA ASN A 704 11.64 -3.48 34.85
C ASN A 704 10.09 -3.49 34.89
N LEU A 705 9.49 -3.03 35.99
CA LEU A 705 8.02 -2.93 36.19
C LEU A 705 7.24 -2.35 34.98
N PHE A 706 7.85 -1.42 34.22
CA PHE A 706 7.25 -0.79 33.04
C PHE A 706 7.08 -1.74 31.84
N HIS A 707 8.01 -2.67 31.64
CA HIS A 707 7.98 -3.60 30.53
C HIS A 707 7.05 -4.79 30.82
N ASP A 708 6.93 -5.18 32.09
CA ASP A 708 6.18 -6.35 32.52
C ASP A 708 4.67 -6.17 32.31
N LEU A 709 4.11 -5.01 32.68
CA LEU A 709 2.68 -4.72 32.45
C LEU A 709 2.31 -4.68 30.96
N HIS A 710 3.19 -4.11 30.12
CA HIS A 710 2.96 -4.12 28.67
C HIS A 710 2.93 -5.54 28.11
N HIS A 711 3.89 -6.37 28.52
CA HIS A 711 3.99 -7.76 28.09
C HIS A 711 2.77 -8.57 28.53
N ILE A 712 2.35 -8.42 29.79
CA ILE A 712 1.14 -9.03 30.34
C ILE A 712 -0.08 -8.65 29.51
N TYR A 713 -0.30 -7.35 29.27
CA TYR A 713 -1.43 -6.89 28.46
C TYR A 713 -1.46 -7.57 27.08
N GLN A 714 -0.34 -7.59 26.36
CA GLN A 714 -0.26 -8.18 25.02
C GLN A 714 -0.54 -9.69 25.04
N MET A 715 0.04 -10.41 26.00
CA MET A 715 -0.14 -11.85 26.13
C MET A 715 -1.61 -12.21 26.36
N PHE A 716 -2.28 -11.53 27.30
CA PHE A 716 -3.67 -11.81 27.63
C PHE A 716 -4.66 -11.31 26.56
N LEU A 717 -4.34 -10.23 25.86
CA LEU A 717 -5.10 -9.80 24.68
C LEU A 717 -5.07 -10.87 23.57
N MET A 718 -3.89 -11.44 23.30
CA MET A 718 -3.74 -12.50 22.30
C MET A 718 -4.51 -13.78 22.69
N GLN A 719 -4.46 -14.17 23.96
CA GLN A 719 -5.25 -15.30 24.45
C GLN A 719 -6.76 -15.11 24.23
N LYS A 720 -7.28 -13.90 24.51
CA LYS A 720 -8.68 -13.55 24.23
C LYS A 720 -9.00 -13.67 22.74
N GLN A 721 -8.15 -13.11 21.88
CA GLN A 721 -8.36 -13.14 20.42
C GLN A 721 -8.38 -14.58 19.86
N ASN A 722 -7.47 -15.43 20.31
CA ASN A 722 -7.45 -16.84 19.91
C ASN A 722 -8.73 -17.56 20.36
N LEU A 723 -9.21 -17.29 21.57
CA LEU A 723 -10.44 -17.89 22.06
C LEU A 723 -11.66 -17.41 21.26
N ASP A 724 -11.74 -16.13 20.92
CA ASP A 724 -12.80 -15.58 20.06
C ASP A 724 -12.83 -16.25 18.68
N TYR A 725 -11.65 -16.48 18.10
CA TYR A 725 -11.52 -17.18 16.82
C TYR A 725 -12.08 -18.60 16.88
N GLU A 726 -11.75 -19.38 17.91
CA GLU A 726 -12.24 -20.76 18.02
C GLU A 726 -13.74 -20.86 18.30
N VAL A 727 -14.31 -19.92 19.06
CA VAL A 727 -15.76 -19.83 19.27
C VAL A 727 -16.46 -19.60 17.93
N SER A 728 -15.98 -18.63 17.14
CA SER A 728 -16.58 -18.33 15.83
C SER A 728 -16.43 -19.50 14.84
N ASN A 729 -15.27 -20.16 14.85
CA ASN A 729 -15.02 -21.36 14.05
C ASN A 729 -15.97 -22.51 14.45
N PHE A 730 -16.24 -22.67 15.74
CA PHE A 730 -17.20 -23.66 16.25
C PHE A 730 -18.61 -23.40 15.78
N GLU A 731 -19.09 -22.17 15.91
CA GLU A 731 -20.43 -21.78 15.43
C GLU A 731 -20.55 -21.98 13.91
N SER A 732 -19.53 -21.62 13.14
CA SER A 732 -19.51 -21.79 11.69
C SER A 732 -19.57 -23.27 11.28
N ARG A 733 -18.76 -24.12 11.92
CA ARG A 733 -18.74 -25.57 11.63
C ARG A 733 -20.01 -26.25 12.09
N LEU A 734 -20.58 -25.82 13.20
CA LEU A 734 -21.87 -26.31 13.67
C LEU A 734 -22.98 -26.00 12.65
N LYS A 735 -22.97 -24.79 12.09
CA LYS A 735 -23.88 -24.40 11.01
C LYS A 735 -23.66 -25.25 9.74
N GLU A 736 -22.41 -25.50 9.37
CA GLU A 736 -22.07 -26.40 8.24
C GLU A 736 -22.63 -27.81 8.47
N ALA A 737 -22.43 -28.37 9.66
CA ALA A 737 -22.94 -29.70 10.00
C ALA A 737 -24.48 -29.76 9.94
N ASN A 738 -25.16 -28.75 10.49
CA ASN A 738 -26.62 -28.66 10.45
C ASN A 738 -27.15 -28.52 9.02
N ASN A 739 -26.48 -27.76 8.16
CA ASN A 739 -26.82 -27.66 6.75
C ASN A 739 -26.68 -29.02 6.05
N LEU A 740 -25.61 -29.77 6.32
CA LEU A 740 -25.43 -31.10 5.75
C LEU A 740 -26.51 -32.09 6.23
N VAL A 741 -26.91 -32.04 7.52
CA VAL A 741 -28.06 -32.82 8.03
C VAL A 741 -29.34 -32.51 7.25
N ASN A 742 -29.55 -31.24 6.88
CA ASN A 742 -30.67 -30.81 6.06
C ASN A 742 -30.53 -31.20 4.58
N GLU A 743 -29.33 -31.41 4.07
CA GLU A 743 -29.13 -31.94 2.71
C GLU A 743 -29.41 -33.45 2.63
N LEU A 744 -29.20 -34.20 3.72
CA LEU A 744 -29.39 -35.66 3.80
C LEU A 744 -30.85 -36.07 4.06
N ILE A 745 -31.83 -35.40 3.41
CA ILE A 745 -33.26 -35.64 3.64
C ILE A 745 -33.76 -36.95 3.00
N GLU A 746 -33.15 -37.40 1.90
CA GLU A 746 -33.60 -38.60 1.20
C GLU A 746 -33.52 -39.85 2.10
N PRO A 747 -34.52 -40.75 2.09
CA PRO A 747 -34.56 -41.94 2.95
C PRO A 747 -33.31 -42.82 2.86
N LYS A 748 -32.67 -42.89 1.69
CA LYS A 748 -31.45 -43.67 1.45
C LYS A 748 -30.23 -43.18 2.26
N TYR A 749 -30.26 -41.96 2.79
CA TYR A 749 -29.21 -41.43 3.67
C TYR A 749 -29.61 -41.38 5.13
N HIS A 750 -30.73 -42.01 5.52
CA HIS A 750 -31.27 -41.92 6.88
C HIS A 750 -30.23 -42.24 7.95
N ASP A 751 -29.48 -43.33 7.77
CA ASP A 751 -28.46 -43.77 8.73
C ASP A 751 -27.33 -42.74 8.87
N ILE A 752 -26.84 -42.19 7.75
CA ILE A 752 -25.80 -41.14 7.75
C ILE A 752 -26.31 -39.88 8.44
N LYS A 753 -27.56 -39.49 8.16
CA LYS A 753 -28.19 -38.32 8.77
C LYS A 753 -28.29 -38.47 10.27
N GLU A 754 -28.82 -39.60 10.76
CA GLU A 754 -28.95 -39.83 12.19
C GLU A 754 -27.58 -39.98 12.87
N GLU A 755 -26.59 -40.61 12.22
CA GLU A 755 -25.23 -40.68 12.74
C GLU A 755 -24.59 -39.29 12.87
N LEU A 756 -24.67 -38.46 11.83
CA LEU A 756 -24.15 -37.08 11.87
C LEU A 756 -24.85 -36.26 12.94
N LYS A 757 -26.18 -36.36 13.03
CA LYS A 757 -26.98 -35.68 14.05
C LYS A 757 -26.59 -36.12 15.46
N ASN A 758 -26.41 -37.42 15.70
CA ASN A 758 -25.97 -37.95 16.99
C ASN A 758 -24.56 -37.44 17.36
N LYS A 759 -23.61 -37.45 16.42
CA LYS A 759 -22.25 -36.92 16.63
C LYS A 759 -22.25 -35.41 16.91
N VAL A 760 -23.05 -34.65 16.16
CA VAL A 760 -23.22 -33.20 16.38
C VAL A 760 -23.84 -32.95 17.76
N SER A 761 -24.91 -33.65 18.12
CA SER A 761 -25.54 -33.54 19.44
C SER A 761 -24.59 -33.90 20.57
N GLN A 762 -23.79 -34.96 20.42
CA GLN A 762 -22.77 -35.31 21.40
C GLN A 762 -21.75 -34.18 21.58
N ILE A 763 -21.22 -33.61 20.50
CA ILE A 763 -20.24 -32.52 20.59
C ILE A 763 -20.87 -31.25 21.19
N ILE A 764 -22.11 -30.91 20.81
CA ILE A 764 -22.84 -29.79 21.43
C ILE A 764 -23.01 -30.02 22.93
N ASN A 765 -23.41 -31.23 23.35
CA ASN A 765 -23.59 -31.56 24.76
C ASN A 765 -22.26 -31.46 25.50
N GLU A 766 -21.18 -32.04 24.97
CA GLU A 766 -19.84 -31.91 25.55
C GLU A 766 -19.42 -30.45 25.71
N VAL A 767 -19.67 -29.60 24.71
CA VAL A 767 -19.38 -28.15 24.79
C VAL A 767 -20.31 -27.43 25.77
N SER A 768 -21.57 -27.84 25.88
CA SER A 768 -22.57 -27.19 26.72
C SER A 768 -22.41 -27.55 28.20
N GLU A 769 -22.12 -28.82 28.49
CA GLU A 769 -21.90 -29.38 29.83
C GLU A 769 -20.53 -29.02 30.40
N THR A 770 -19.54 -28.73 29.53
CA THR A 770 -18.24 -28.24 29.97
C THR A 770 -18.39 -26.88 30.64
N SER A 771 -17.86 -26.75 31.85
CA SER A 771 -17.87 -25.48 32.57
C SER A 771 -17.19 -24.40 31.74
N THR A 772 -17.68 -23.18 31.83
CA THR A 772 -17.20 -22.10 30.97
C THR A 772 -15.70 -21.82 31.13
N ASP A 773 -15.15 -22.02 32.33
CA ASP A 773 -13.71 -21.90 32.64
C ASP A 773 -12.84 -22.98 31.96
N ALA A 774 -13.44 -24.13 31.62
CA ALA A 774 -12.77 -25.24 30.94
C ALA A 774 -12.84 -25.14 29.40
N LYS A 775 -13.61 -24.19 28.84
CA LYS A 775 -13.70 -23.93 27.40
C LYS A 775 -12.51 -23.10 26.91
N THR A 776 -11.30 -23.61 27.13
CA THR A 776 -10.06 -22.99 26.65
C THR A 776 -9.99 -23.02 25.12
N TRP A 777 -9.06 -22.25 24.56
CA TRP A 777 -8.75 -22.30 23.12
C TRP A 777 -8.47 -23.74 22.66
N GLU A 778 -7.66 -24.50 23.42
CA GLU A 778 -7.33 -25.90 23.11
C GLU A 778 -8.56 -26.80 23.08
N PHE A 779 -9.45 -26.65 24.07
CA PHE A 779 -10.69 -27.43 24.14
C PHE A 779 -11.56 -27.16 22.91
N LEU A 780 -11.82 -25.89 22.58
CA LEU A 780 -12.68 -25.55 21.44
C LEU A 780 -12.04 -25.98 20.10
N ASN A 781 -10.73 -25.83 19.94
CA ASN A 781 -10.03 -26.33 18.76
C ASN A 781 -10.21 -27.86 18.58
N GLN A 782 -10.13 -28.63 19.67
CA GLN A 782 -10.40 -30.08 19.61
C GLN A 782 -11.84 -30.38 19.19
N LYS A 783 -12.82 -29.63 19.69
CA LYS A 783 -14.24 -29.80 19.31
C LYS A 783 -14.51 -29.35 17.87
N ASN A 784 -13.85 -28.30 17.40
CA ASN A 784 -13.85 -27.85 16.00
C ASN A 784 -13.34 -28.95 15.07
N TYR A 785 -12.24 -29.59 15.44
CA TYR A 785 -11.70 -30.70 14.68
C TYR A 785 -12.63 -31.92 14.68
N ALA A 786 -13.27 -32.23 15.81
CA ALA A 786 -14.25 -33.32 15.90
C ALA A 786 -15.47 -33.07 14.99
N LEU A 787 -16.04 -31.84 14.99
CA LEU A 787 -17.12 -31.46 14.08
C LEU A 787 -16.70 -31.59 12.63
N TRP A 788 -15.52 -31.08 12.27
CA TRP A 788 -14.99 -31.21 10.92
C TRP A 788 -14.89 -32.68 10.48
N LYS A 789 -14.34 -33.54 11.33
CA LYS A 789 -14.23 -34.98 11.05
C LYS A 789 -15.60 -35.63 10.80
N ALA A 790 -16.60 -35.29 11.62
CA ALA A 790 -17.96 -35.80 11.46
C ALA A 790 -18.58 -35.36 10.13
N ILE A 791 -18.42 -34.08 9.75
CA ILE A 791 -18.89 -33.55 8.46
C ILE A 791 -18.24 -34.29 7.29
N GLN A 792 -16.91 -34.45 7.32
CA GLN A 792 -16.20 -35.14 6.23
C GLN A 792 -16.60 -36.61 6.12
N HIS A 793 -16.77 -37.29 7.24
CA HIS A 793 -17.23 -38.67 7.25
C HIS A 793 -18.61 -38.81 6.60
N ALA A 794 -19.57 -37.95 6.98
CA ALA A 794 -20.91 -37.96 6.39
C ALA A 794 -20.91 -37.63 4.89
N ARG A 795 -20.07 -36.68 4.43
CA ARG A 795 -19.90 -36.38 3.00
C ARG A 795 -19.37 -37.59 2.22
N ASN A 796 -18.37 -38.27 2.76
CA ASN A 796 -17.79 -39.45 2.12
C ASN A 796 -18.81 -40.60 2.05
N ALA A 797 -19.49 -40.91 3.15
CA ALA A 797 -20.53 -41.94 3.18
C ALA A 797 -21.69 -41.64 2.21
N ARG A 798 -22.09 -40.37 2.09
CA ARG A 798 -23.10 -39.96 1.10
C ARG A 798 -22.64 -40.28 -0.32
N ASN A 799 -21.40 -39.92 -0.66
CA ASN A 799 -20.81 -40.18 -1.97
C ASN A 799 -20.75 -41.70 -2.26
N GLU A 800 -20.45 -42.53 -1.25
CA GLU A 800 -20.44 -43.99 -1.39
C GLU A 800 -21.84 -44.55 -1.70
N ILE A 801 -22.89 -44.10 -0.99
CA ILE A 801 -24.28 -44.51 -1.26
C ILE A 801 -24.72 -44.07 -2.67
N ASP A 802 -24.37 -42.85 -3.07
CA ASP A 802 -24.70 -42.37 -4.41
C ASP A 802 -24.01 -43.19 -5.50
N ASN A 803 -22.76 -43.59 -5.29
CA ASN A 803 -22.04 -44.46 -6.21
C ASN A 803 -22.66 -45.87 -6.27
N LEU A 804 -23.06 -46.46 -5.14
CA LEU A 804 -23.75 -47.76 -5.12
C LEU A 804 -25.09 -47.71 -5.85
N GLY A 805 -25.88 -46.64 -5.67
CA GLY A 805 -27.14 -46.45 -6.40
C GLY A 805 -26.94 -46.37 -7.92
N LEU A 806 -25.85 -45.73 -8.37
CA LEU A 806 -25.46 -45.71 -9.78
C LEU A 806 -25.11 -47.11 -10.28
N GLU A 807 -24.33 -47.90 -9.53
CA GLU A 807 -23.95 -49.26 -9.94
C GLU A 807 -25.14 -50.22 -10.04
N VAL A 808 -26.08 -50.16 -9.10
CA VAL A 808 -27.33 -50.95 -9.17
C VAL A 808 -28.17 -50.52 -10.37
N GLY A 809 -28.27 -49.20 -10.63
CA GLY A 809 -28.97 -48.68 -11.81
C GLY A 809 -28.37 -49.16 -13.13
N VAL A 810 -27.04 -49.23 -13.22
CA VAL A 810 -26.33 -49.78 -14.39
C VAL A 810 -26.59 -51.28 -14.56
N ALA A 811 -26.48 -52.07 -13.49
CA ALA A 811 -26.73 -53.52 -13.55
C ALA A 811 -28.18 -53.84 -13.91
N LYS A 812 -29.15 -53.12 -13.34
CA LYS A 812 -30.57 -53.23 -13.69
C LYS A 812 -30.82 -52.92 -15.17
N ASN A 813 -30.20 -51.86 -15.70
CA ASN A 813 -30.36 -51.52 -17.11
C ASN A 813 -29.84 -52.63 -18.04
N ARG A 814 -28.72 -53.30 -17.70
CA ARG A 814 -28.21 -54.46 -18.47
C ARG A 814 -29.19 -55.63 -18.43
N TYR A 815 -29.68 -55.98 -17.23
CA TYR A 815 -30.68 -57.05 -17.07
C TYR A 815 -31.95 -56.78 -17.90
N GLU A 816 -32.51 -55.56 -17.87
CA GLU A 816 -33.70 -55.22 -18.65
C GLU A 816 -33.42 -55.25 -20.16
N GLU A 817 -32.22 -54.87 -20.60
CA GLU A 817 -31.81 -54.95 -22.01
C GLU A 817 -31.75 -56.40 -22.50
N ILE A 818 -31.12 -57.31 -21.75
CA ILE A 818 -31.06 -58.72 -22.18
C ILE A 818 -32.42 -59.41 -22.12
N LYS A 819 -33.25 -59.04 -21.14
CA LYS A 819 -34.62 -59.53 -21.02
C LYS A 819 -35.47 -59.11 -22.21
N HIS A 820 -35.33 -57.86 -22.63
CA HIS A 820 -35.96 -57.37 -23.84
C HIS A 820 -35.48 -58.15 -25.08
N ASN A 821 -34.17 -58.37 -25.21
CA ASN A 821 -33.60 -59.16 -26.30
C ASN A 821 -34.14 -60.60 -26.35
N ALA A 822 -34.25 -61.26 -25.19
CA ALA A 822 -34.78 -62.63 -25.10
C ALA A 822 -36.27 -62.70 -25.49
N LYS A 823 -37.08 -61.72 -25.08
CA LYS A 823 -38.49 -61.60 -25.50
C LYS A 823 -38.63 -61.33 -26.99
N ASN A 824 -37.76 -60.49 -27.56
CA ASN A 824 -37.76 -60.22 -29.00
C ASN A 824 -37.37 -61.45 -29.81
N TYR A 825 -36.37 -62.19 -29.35
CA TYR A 825 -35.99 -63.46 -29.98
C TYR A 825 -37.15 -64.46 -30.01
N ILE A 826 -37.90 -64.60 -28.92
CA ILE A 826 -39.13 -65.42 -28.90
C ILE A 826 -40.13 -64.93 -29.96
N LYS A 827 -40.38 -63.63 -29.99
CA LYS A 827 -41.40 -63.00 -30.84
C LYS A 827 -41.05 -63.11 -32.33
N GLU A 828 -39.79 -62.91 -32.69
CA GLU A 828 -39.36 -62.80 -34.08
C GLU A 828 -38.84 -64.11 -34.67
N GLN A 829 -38.11 -64.90 -33.86
CA GLN A 829 -37.35 -66.05 -34.37
C GLN A 829 -37.99 -67.40 -34.03
N LEU A 830 -38.78 -67.48 -32.94
CA LEU A 830 -39.37 -68.74 -32.47
C LEU A 830 -40.89 -68.84 -32.68
N ASN A 831 -41.50 -67.91 -33.41
CA ASN A 831 -42.96 -67.80 -33.54
C ASN A 831 -43.58 -68.76 -34.58
N GLN A 832 -42.78 -69.62 -35.20
CA GLN A 832 -43.25 -70.67 -36.11
C GLN A 832 -43.60 -71.96 -35.35
N PRO A 833 -44.61 -72.73 -35.79
CA PRO A 833 -45.04 -73.95 -35.09
C PRO A 833 -43.92 -74.96 -34.83
N LYS A 834 -42.94 -75.07 -35.75
CA LYS A 834 -41.81 -75.99 -35.64
C LYS A 834 -40.87 -75.72 -34.46
N TYR A 835 -40.90 -74.52 -33.87
CA TYR A 835 -40.08 -74.16 -32.69
C TYR A 835 -40.91 -74.02 -31.40
N SER A 836 -42.16 -74.49 -31.39
CA SER A 836 -43.06 -74.25 -30.25
C SER A 836 -42.54 -74.78 -28.92
N GLN A 837 -41.72 -75.85 -28.92
CA GLN A 837 -41.11 -76.38 -27.70
C GLN A 837 -40.07 -75.41 -27.11
N ILE A 838 -39.10 -74.98 -27.92
CA ILE A 838 -38.07 -74.00 -27.53
C ILE A 838 -38.71 -72.69 -27.05
N LYS A 839 -39.72 -72.21 -27.81
CA LYS A 839 -40.49 -71.00 -27.47
C LYS A 839 -41.09 -71.09 -26.06
N ASN A 840 -41.84 -72.16 -25.80
CA ASN A 840 -42.57 -72.32 -24.55
C ASN A 840 -41.61 -72.51 -23.36
N GLU A 841 -40.49 -73.21 -23.56
CA GLU A 841 -39.47 -73.39 -22.53
C GLU A 841 -38.76 -72.09 -22.18
N LEU A 842 -38.29 -71.33 -23.18
CA LEU A 842 -37.62 -70.05 -22.96
C LEU A 842 -38.56 -69.02 -22.31
N GLN A 843 -39.80 -68.92 -22.78
CA GLN A 843 -40.81 -68.03 -22.22
C GLN A 843 -41.09 -68.34 -20.74
N SER A 844 -41.28 -69.61 -20.40
CA SER A 844 -41.52 -70.05 -19.02
C SER A 844 -40.36 -69.71 -18.08
N LYS A 845 -39.11 -69.89 -18.54
CA LYS A 845 -37.92 -69.55 -17.75
C LYS A 845 -37.73 -68.04 -17.59
N ILE A 846 -38.05 -67.24 -18.61
CA ILE A 846 -38.07 -65.77 -18.52
C ILE A 846 -39.08 -65.32 -17.47
N GLU A 847 -40.31 -65.82 -17.53
CA GLU A 847 -41.36 -65.46 -16.57
C GLU A 847 -40.98 -65.83 -15.14
N LYS A 848 -40.30 -66.97 -14.95
CA LYS A 848 -39.76 -67.37 -13.65
C LYS A 848 -38.68 -66.40 -13.15
N ILE A 849 -37.72 -66.03 -13.99
CA ILE A 849 -36.67 -65.06 -13.64
C ILE A 849 -37.28 -63.69 -13.32
N GLU A 850 -38.28 -63.24 -14.08
CA GLU A 850 -38.99 -61.98 -13.80
C GLU A 850 -39.70 -62.00 -12.45
N ALA A 851 -40.39 -63.11 -12.15
CA ALA A 851 -41.03 -63.27 -10.85
C ALA A 851 -40.01 -63.23 -9.71
N GLU A 852 -38.83 -63.83 -9.88
CA GLU A 852 -37.73 -63.82 -8.90
C GLU A 852 -37.12 -62.41 -8.73
N VAL A 853 -36.94 -61.65 -9.83
CA VAL A 853 -36.44 -60.27 -9.78
C VAL A 853 -37.45 -59.32 -9.13
N ILE A 854 -38.74 -59.49 -9.39
CA ILE A 854 -39.81 -58.68 -8.78
C ILE A 854 -39.96 -58.98 -7.28
N SER A 855 -39.77 -60.24 -6.88
CA SER A 855 -39.94 -60.66 -5.48
C SER A 855 -38.66 -60.53 -4.63
N SER A 856 -37.53 -60.13 -5.22
CA SER A 856 -36.25 -59.98 -4.53
C SER A 856 -35.81 -58.51 -4.40
N PRO A 857 -34.97 -58.18 -3.40
CA PRO A 857 -34.37 -56.85 -3.29
C PRO A 857 -33.51 -56.52 -4.52
N ALA A 858 -33.65 -55.29 -5.03
CA ALA A 858 -32.89 -54.79 -6.18
C ALA A 858 -31.40 -54.55 -5.82
N THR A 859 -30.58 -55.60 -5.90
CA THR A 859 -29.12 -55.51 -5.69
C THR A 859 -28.37 -55.68 -7.01
N LYS A 860 -27.14 -55.16 -7.06
CA LYS A 860 -26.25 -55.31 -8.22
C LYS A 860 -25.99 -56.78 -8.52
N GLU A 861 -25.68 -57.57 -7.49
CA GLU A 861 -25.40 -59.01 -7.61
C GLU A 861 -26.59 -59.79 -8.16
N LEU A 862 -27.82 -59.46 -7.72
CA LEU A 862 -29.02 -60.10 -8.25
C LEU A 862 -29.19 -59.80 -9.75
N PHE A 863 -29.09 -58.53 -10.15
CA PHE A 863 -29.25 -58.17 -11.55
C PHE A 863 -28.13 -58.77 -12.41
N ASP A 864 -26.88 -58.76 -11.96
CA ASP A 864 -25.76 -59.37 -12.68
C ASP A 864 -25.92 -60.90 -12.80
N GLN A 865 -26.41 -61.58 -11.75
CA GLN A 865 -26.69 -63.01 -11.79
C GLN A 865 -27.83 -63.34 -12.77
N LYS A 866 -28.91 -62.57 -12.74
CA LYS A 866 -30.08 -62.79 -13.62
C LYS A 866 -29.83 -62.38 -15.06
N ASP A 867 -29.01 -61.36 -15.29
CA ASP A 867 -28.47 -61.02 -16.61
C ASP A 867 -27.68 -62.19 -17.20
N ALA A 868 -26.75 -62.79 -16.43
CA ALA A 868 -25.97 -63.94 -16.89
C ALA A 868 -26.83 -65.20 -17.14
N GLU A 869 -27.76 -65.51 -16.24
CA GLU A 869 -28.69 -66.63 -16.39
C GLU A 869 -29.55 -66.49 -17.66
N LEU A 870 -30.04 -65.29 -17.93
CA LEU A 870 -30.90 -65.02 -19.08
C LEU A 870 -30.13 -65.02 -20.41
N ASN A 871 -28.90 -64.48 -20.41
CA ASN A 871 -27.97 -64.59 -21.54
C ASN A 871 -27.71 -66.06 -21.92
N GLN A 872 -27.45 -66.92 -20.92
CA GLN A 872 -27.19 -68.34 -21.16
C GLN A 872 -28.42 -69.06 -21.73
N LEU A 873 -29.61 -68.75 -21.22
CA LEU A 873 -30.87 -69.31 -21.74
C LEU A 873 -31.14 -68.89 -23.19
N LEU A 874 -30.88 -67.62 -23.52
CA LEU A 874 -31.01 -67.10 -24.87
C LEU A 874 -30.03 -67.80 -25.83
N TYR A 875 -28.77 -67.96 -25.42
CA TYR A 875 -27.75 -68.66 -26.21
C TYR A 875 -28.10 -70.13 -26.47
N ASN A 876 -28.60 -70.84 -25.45
CA ASN A 876 -29.02 -72.23 -25.62
C ASN A 876 -30.19 -72.35 -26.61
N ALA A 877 -31.17 -71.46 -26.54
CA ALA A 877 -32.30 -71.42 -27.46
C ALA A 877 -31.91 -71.05 -28.90
N GLN A 878 -30.85 -70.26 -29.08
CA GLN A 878 -30.26 -69.98 -30.40
C GLN A 878 -29.64 -71.23 -31.03
N ASN A 879 -28.78 -71.93 -30.29
CA ASN A 879 -28.13 -73.15 -30.77
C ASN A 879 -29.14 -74.26 -31.08
N GLU A 880 -30.17 -74.42 -30.24
CA GLU A 880 -31.19 -75.46 -30.44
C GLU A 880 -32.06 -75.16 -31.68
N LYS A 881 -32.36 -73.87 -31.93
CA LYS A 881 -33.03 -73.45 -33.17
C LYS A 881 -32.15 -73.74 -34.40
N GLU A 882 -30.86 -73.40 -34.36
CA GLU A 882 -29.93 -73.68 -35.46
C GLU A 882 -29.81 -75.18 -35.75
N ALA A 883 -29.80 -76.02 -34.72
CA ALA A 883 -29.81 -77.47 -34.88
C ALA A 883 -31.10 -77.99 -35.55
N ILE A 884 -32.27 -77.42 -35.21
CA ILE A 884 -33.55 -77.74 -35.87
C ILE A 884 -33.58 -77.22 -37.31
N ASP A 885 -32.93 -76.09 -37.61
CA ASP A 885 -32.85 -75.56 -38.98
C ASP A 885 -31.88 -76.35 -39.88
N ALA A 886 -30.92 -77.06 -39.30
CA ALA A 886 -29.97 -77.93 -40.01
C ALA A 886 -30.50 -79.34 -40.29
N GLN A 887 -31.59 -79.76 -39.63
CA GLN A 887 -32.32 -81.01 -39.86
C GLN A 887 -33.42 -80.83 -40.92
#